data_AF-A0A3B0PX69-F1
#
_entry.id   AF-A0A3B0PX69-F1
#
_cell.length_a   1.000
_cell.length_b   1.000
_cell.length_c   1.000
_cell.angle_alpha   90.00
_cell.angle_beta   90.00
_cell.angle_gamma   90.00
#
_symmetry.space_group_name_H-M   'P 1'
#
loop_
_entity.id
_entity.type
_entity.pdbx_description
1 polymer ?
#
loop_
_entity_poly.entity_id
_entity_poly.type
_entity_poly.pdbx_seq_one_letter_code
_entity_poly.pdbx_strand_id
1 'polypeptide(L)'
;MSRLDFFVFDSLVLKQKHNELEEIFCSEDNDLFRTYQTTSLQSPLAAKNLTIARNAARYILAENGEIDIAKVVKAIEHLTKCLYPLGPHRHNEAKPREHLLKMLQAIKQESEIKERIRKLFVPSYKSIQELIRNTLALPPEIALTPIHARQAALTAMFCYLRQDVGSCFATAFAIVIHQEYPTLFIKDIDDLLTSGKLTRIIGTREVSVPINLSGCIGELFKPLRILDLYPDPIAKLSASPGLQRAFEAAGIVDTLDDPQVRVQQFLAHEYLLNKLQHVDDIITTNEVIQSTLLHHYQITASSVRSILFQEGFYSKEQVLSIENSHRLSQTQRIYSYLNAYEQAKSAFIGDTQNPLLKSWEYTLATLADSNDSSTLNHIRVALGWHHDDPDSLAHIIQTFVEEEVDNARDLIQQCEQTYNEAHAQLEYIESRMRNPLNEQDNKILLMDHLRFRQELNKALYDWDTAQEKAKKLFALPNFLLSFYTKIIPQYFRSSYDAFIQEFSHLYADSPAGFRILFTHGRSHPNTWSAIYSINEFISSLSEFFSSTEVELLGKHGVLGLEKETSALIHRIISSLHKNSFQEAAITRILQGYNLPVPQPVLNNLDKISHTPWVYVSGGTVETLLKDYFENSEELTHIEKHPENAHELAAFFSDALKDLPSAIKSYLEDGSHSLIASSPTHVFSIIAGSPLFLEAWNNDWYSYTWLRDVWVKNHQDFLADTVLNQQGIYTFIERFCTKYSLEKFTYDFHDFCSDHSLLLPELYEKASRFLQETLPRSKNIFLLYQRRLAHQIVQDIPYTSDQQLPEVLDSVCSYLGISSRITYEKFNKLIEQFIPSFSLLSSGEIRHLFKGLMMESYQQLYFEEDIFLRLATAMRHHNLAYPAPLLFGDSNWAYSYFGFILHPGTQEIDLWQFNYAGLQGYPLENIDKLLSVSRPWTLYANPIDYGMPPPPGYRSHMPKGFF
;
A
#
# COMPACT_ATOMS: atom_id res chain seq x y z
N MET A 1 -0.63 -34.20 19.61
CA MET A 1 -0.67 -34.10 21.09
C MET A 1 -1.82 -33.21 21.53
N SER A 2 -2.43 -33.51 22.68
CA SER A 2 -3.43 -32.64 23.29
C SER A 2 -2.75 -31.35 23.78
N ARG A 3 -3.26 -30.18 23.39
CA ARG A 3 -2.61 -28.90 23.68
C ARG A 3 -3.05 -28.34 25.04
N LEU A 4 -2.19 -28.45 26.05
CA LEU A 4 -2.47 -27.94 27.41
C LEU A 4 -2.81 -26.45 27.42
N ASP A 5 -2.09 -25.62 26.64
CA ASP A 5 -2.33 -24.18 26.57
C ASP A 5 -3.75 -23.86 26.09
N PHE A 6 -4.30 -24.61 25.13
CA PHE A 6 -5.69 -24.44 24.70
C PHE A 6 -6.68 -24.86 25.79
N PHE A 7 -6.47 -26.00 26.44
CA PHE A 7 -7.37 -26.47 27.51
C PHE A 7 -7.45 -25.49 28.68
N VAL A 8 -6.29 -25.03 29.16
CA VAL A 8 -6.22 -24.07 30.27
C VAL A 8 -6.82 -22.73 29.84
N PHE A 9 -6.51 -22.27 28.63
CA PHE A 9 -7.07 -21.03 28.09
C PHE A 9 -8.61 -21.08 28.04
N ASP A 10 -9.19 -22.11 27.44
CA ASP A 10 -10.64 -22.26 27.32
C ASP A 10 -11.31 -22.33 28.71
N SER A 11 -10.69 -23.02 29.68
CA SER A 11 -11.14 -23.07 31.08
C SER A 11 -11.13 -21.71 31.78
N LEU A 12 -10.09 -20.89 31.55
CA LEU A 12 -9.95 -19.58 32.15
C LEU A 12 -10.86 -18.54 31.52
N VAL A 13 -11.04 -18.57 30.20
CA VAL A 13 -11.99 -17.69 29.48
C VAL A 13 -13.40 -17.89 30.05
N LEU A 14 -13.85 -19.13 30.25
CA LEU A 14 -15.17 -19.43 30.84
C LEU A 14 -15.35 -18.93 32.29
N LYS A 15 -14.25 -18.67 33.01
CA LYS A 15 -14.26 -18.21 34.40
C LYS A 15 -14.05 -16.69 34.54
N GLN A 16 -13.78 -15.97 33.45
CA GLN A 16 -13.57 -14.53 33.51
C GLN A 16 -14.83 -13.82 34.02
N LYS A 17 -14.62 -12.87 34.93
CA LYS A 17 -15.64 -11.88 35.25
C LYS A 17 -15.53 -10.79 34.19
N HIS A 18 -16.66 -10.20 33.84
CA HIS A 18 -16.72 -9.17 32.81
C HIS A 18 -17.14 -7.86 33.48
N ASN A 19 -16.15 -7.04 33.84
CA ASN A 19 -16.35 -5.61 33.95
C ASN A 19 -16.15 -4.94 32.57
N GLU A 20 -16.61 -3.70 32.42
CA GLU A 20 -16.57 -2.98 31.13
C GLU A 20 -15.15 -2.92 30.50
N LEU A 21 -14.09 -2.72 31.30
CA LEU A 21 -12.71 -2.68 30.77
C LEU A 21 -12.16 -4.07 30.42
N GLU A 22 -12.57 -5.11 31.16
CA GLU A 22 -12.26 -6.50 30.84
C GLU A 22 -12.94 -6.92 29.53
N GLU A 23 -14.17 -6.49 29.28
CA GLU A 23 -14.86 -6.71 28.01
C GLU A 23 -14.16 -6.02 26.84
N ILE A 24 -13.57 -4.84 27.07
CA ILE A 24 -12.87 -4.11 26.00
C ILE A 24 -11.50 -4.71 25.71
N PHE A 25 -10.70 -4.97 26.74
CA PHE A 25 -9.28 -5.30 26.58
C PHE A 25 -8.95 -6.79 26.70
N CYS A 26 -9.84 -7.59 27.28
CA CYS A 26 -9.56 -8.99 27.63
C CYS A 26 -10.59 -9.98 27.10
N SER A 27 -11.67 -9.54 26.44
CA SER A 27 -12.66 -10.44 25.84
C SER A 27 -12.05 -11.32 24.76
N GLU A 28 -12.41 -12.60 24.76
CA GLU A 28 -11.91 -13.58 23.80
C GLU A 28 -13.07 -14.25 23.08
N ASP A 29 -13.21 -13.98 21.78
CA ASP A 29 -14.00 -14.82 20.87
C ASP A 29 -13.06 -15.85 20.22
N ASN A 30 -12.91 -17.01 20.87
CA ASN A 30 -11.96 -18.02 20.43
C ASN A 30 -12.40 -18.69 19.12
N ASP A 31 -13.71 -18.87 18.93
CA ASP A 31 -14.25 -19.54 17.76
C ASP A 31 -14.05 -18.66 16.52
N LEU A 32 -14.38 -17.37 16.59
CA LEU A 32 -14.14 -16.43 15.50
C LEU A 32 -12.63 -16.30 15.19
N PHE A 33 -11.78 -16.19 16.21
CA PHE A 33 -10.34 -16.12 16.00
C PHE A 33 -9.78 -17.37 15.31
N ARG A 34 -10.18 -18.57 15.77
CA ARG A 34 -9.77 -19.84 15.15
C ARG A 34 -10.24 -19.90 13.70
N THR A 35 -11.44 -19.41 13.41
CA THR A 35 -11.98 -19.41 12.04
C THR A 35 -11.14 -18.53 11.12
N TYR A 36 -10.81 -17.30 11.51
CA TYR A 36 -9.88 -16.44 10.76
C TYR A 36 -8.49 -17.08 10.58
N GLN A 37 -7.94 -17.69 11.63
CA GLN A 37 -6.65 -18.36 11.57
C GLN A 37 -6.64 -19.53 10.60
N THR A 38 -7.72 -20.32 10.54
CA THR A 38 -7.77 -21.49 9.66
C THR A 38 -7.79 -21.11 8.19
N THR A 39 -8.55 -20.08 7.80
CA THR A 39 -8.70 -19.70 6.38
C THR A 39 -7.53 -18.89 5.85
N SER A 40 -6.80 -18.16 6.71
CA SER A 40 -5.66 -17.29 6.36
C SER A 40 -5.96 -16.14 5.38
N LEU A 41 -7.23 -16.00 4.95
CA LEU A 41 -7.70 -14.92 4.09
C LEU A 41 -7.64 -13.56 4.81
N GLN A 42 -7.94 -13.58 6.11
CA GLN A 42 -7.97 -12.39 6.96
C GLN A 42 -7.16 -12.61 8.24
N SER A 43 -6.59 -11.54 8.76
CA SER A 43 -5.77 -11.58 9.97
C SER A 43 -6.65 -11.53 11.22
N PRO A 44 -6.66 -12.59 12.05
CA PRO A 44 -7.42 -12.57 13.31
C PRO A 44 -6.92 -11.47 14.26
N LEU A 45 -5.62 -11.18 14.22
CA LEU A 45 -5.01 -10.12 15.03
C LEU A 45 -5.46 -8.73 14.58
N ALA A 46 -5.60 -8.51 13.27
CA ALA A 46 -6.11 -7.25 12.74
C ALA A 46 -7.58 -7.03 13.13
N ALA A 47 -8.40 -8.08 13.05
CA ALA A 47 -9.80 -8.06 13.48
C ALA A 47 -9.95 -7.66 14.95
N LYS A 48 -9.15 -8.30 15.82
CA LYS A 48 -9.16 -8.03 17.26
C LYS A 48 -8.64 -6.62 17.59
N ASN A 49 -7.55 -6.20 16.95
CA ASN A 49 -6.99 -4.86 17.09
C ASN A 49 -8.03 -3.77 16.76
N LEU A 50 -8.71 -3.87 15.63
CA LEU A 50 -9.73 -2.89 15.24
C LEU A 50 -10.93 -2.87 16.21
N THR A 51 -11.37 -4.05 16.65
CA THR A 51 -12.44 -4.19 17.64
C THR A 51 -12.08 -3.52 18.97
N ILE A 52 -10.88 -3.80 19.50
CA ILE A 52 -10.38 -3.17 20.72
C ILE A 52 -10.28 -1.64 20.53
N ALA A 53 -9.77 -1.18 19.39
CA ALA A 53 -9.65 0.26 19.09
C ALA A 53 -11.01 0.97 19.09
N ARG A 54 -12.03 0.40 18.42
CA ARG A 54 -13.41 0.93 18.37
C ARG A 54 -14.02 1.02 19.77
N ASN A 55 -13.86 -0.04 20.56
CA ASN A 55 -14.41 -0.14 21.90
C ASN A 55 -13.70 0.80 22.89
N ALA A 56 -12.36 0.89 22.84
CA ALA A 56 -11.58 1.82 23.64
C ALA A 56 -11.92 3.29 23.32
N ALA A 57 -12.06 3.63 22.02
CA ALA A 57 -12.48 4.95 21.58
C ALA A 57 -13.87 5.32 22.10
N ARG A 58 -14.82 4.38 22.05
CA ARG A 58 -16.17 4.56 22.60
C ARG A 58 -16.15 4.77 24.12
N TYR A 59 -15.34 4.00 24.84
CA TYR A 59 -15.28 4.04 26.29
C TYR A 59 -14.80 5.39 26.83
N ILE A 60 -13.71 5.94 26.27
CA ILE A 60 -13.10 7.18 26.78
C ILE A 60 -13.88 8.45 26.43
N LEU A 61 -14.88 8.38 25.55
CA LEU A 61 -15.76 9.49 25.24
C LEU A 61 -16.90 9.57 26.27
N ALA A 62 -17.17 10.77 26.76
CA ALA A 62 -18.37 11.08 27.55
C ALA A 62 -19.60 11.23 26.64
N GLU A 63 -20.80 11.31 27.24
CA GLU A 63 -22.05 11.48 26.49
C GLU A 63 -22.10 12.78 25.68
N ASN A 64 -21.37 13.82 26.11
CA ASN A 64 -21.20 15.08 25.37
C ASN A 64 -20.15 14.99 24.23
N GLY A 65 -19.52 13.81 24.08
CA GLY A 65 -18.46 13.54 23.11
C GLY A 65 -17.10 14.13 23.46
N GLU A 66 -16.89 14.66 24.65
CA GLU A 66 -15.56 15.07 25.12
C GLU A 66 -14.78 13.88 25.68
N ILE A 67 -13.46 13.97 25.70
CA ILE A 67 -12.60 12.92 26.25
C ILE A 67 -12.67 12.99 27.79
N ASP A 68 -13.14 11.90 28.40
CA ASP A 68 -13.17 11.72 29.85
C ASP A 68 -11.79 11.25 30.35
N ILE A 69 -11.03 12.18 30.94
CA ILE A 69 -9.68 11.91 31.44
C ILE A 69 -9.67 10.88 32.57
N ALA A 70 -10.72 10.81 33.40
CA ALA A 70 -10.78 9.80 34.44
C ALA A 70 -10.90 8.39 33.84
N LYS A 71 -11.68 8.25 32.75
CA LYS A 71 -11.74 7.00 31.99
C LYS A 71 -10.43 6.69 31.27
N VAL A 72 -9.75 7.68 30.68
CA VAL A 72 -8.42 7.47 30.07
C VAL A 72 -7.43 6.94 31.10
N VAL A 73 -7.37 7.51 32.30
CA VAL A 73 -6.48 7.03 33.38
C VAL A 73 -6.82 5.59 33.78
N LYS A 74 -8.11 5.27 33.97
CA LYS A 74 -8.54 3.89 34.28
C LYS A 74 -8.18 2.91 33.16
N ALA A 75 -8.33 3.30 31.89
CA ALA A 75 -7.97 2.48 30.74
C ALA A 75 -6.46 2.23 30.69
N ILE A 76 -5.62 3.25 30.94
CA ILE A 76 -4.16 3.10 31.02
C ILE A 76 -3.78 2.14 32.15
N GLU A 77 -4.33 2.34 33.36
CA GLU A 77 -4.04 1.49 34.51
C GLU A 77 -4.44 0.04 34.27
N HIS A 78 -5.61 -0.20 33.68
CA HIS A 78 -6.07 -1.55 33.36
C HIS A 78 -5.25 -2.19 32.24
N LEU A 79 -5.05 -1.49 31.12
CA LEU A 79 -4.30 -2.01 29.98
C LEU A 79 -2.84 -2.30 30.33
N THR A 80 -2.22 -1.51 31.20
CA THR A 80 -0.87 -1.79 31.74
C THR A 80 -0.86 -3.13 32.47
N LYS A 81 -1.90 -3.42 33.27
CA LYS A 81 -2.04 -4.68 34.02
C LYS A 81 -2.25 -5.90 33.13
N CYS A 82 -2.89 -5.71 31.98
CA CYS A 82 -3.21 -6.78 31.04
C CYS A 82 -2.50 -6.62 29.69
N LEU A 83 -1.29 -6.03 29.67
CA LEU A 83 -0.64 -5.63 28.43
C LEU A 83 -0.28 -6.82 27.54
N TYR A 84 0.23 -7.91 28.12
CA TYR A 84 0.78 -9.05 27.38
C TYR A 84 -0.09 -10.30 27.53
N PRO A 85 -0.76 -10.76 26.46
CA PRO A 85 -1.53 -12.00 26.50
C PRO A 85 -0.66 -13.24 26.31
N LEU A 86 -0.91 -14.28 27.11
CA LEU A 86 -0.22 -15.57 27.03
C LEU A 86 -1.05 -16.66 26.32
N GLY A 87 -2.25 -16.34 25.85
CA GLY A 87 -3.13 -17.30 25.17
C GLY A 87 -2.52 -17.93 23.89
N PRO A 88 -3.07 -19.06 23.42
CA PRO A 88 -2.68 -19.67 22.14
C PRO A 88 -2.78 -18.67 20.99
N HIS A 89 -1.68 -18.47 20.25
CA HIS A 89 -1.59 -17.50 19.14
C HIS A 89 -1.84 -16.01 19.50
N ARG A 90 -2.05 -15.67 20.78
CA ARG A 90 -2.33 -14.30 21.25
C ARG A 90 -1.08 -13.45 21.47
N HIS A 91 0.07 -14.06 21.74
CA HIS A 91 1.34 -13.36 22.02
C HIS A 91 1.72 -12.27 21.00
N ASN A 92 1.32 -12.40 19.72
CA ASN A 92 1.57 -11.40 18.68
C ASN A 92 0.71 -10.12 18.82
N GLU A 93 -0.26 -10.10 19.74
CA GLU A 93 -1.04 -8.91 20.11
C GLU A 93 -0.24 -7.93 20.97
N ALA A 94 0.92 -8.32 21.51
CA ALA A 94 1.75 -7.48 22.35
C ALA A 94 2.00 -6.09 21.72
N LYS A 95 2.44 -6.07 20.46
CA LYS A 95 2.80 -4.84 19.75
C LYS A 95 1.60 -3.91 19.49
N PRO A 96 0.43 -4.38 18.98
CA PRO A 96 -0.78 -3.57 18.94
C PRO A 96 -1.21 -3.01 20.29
N ARG A 97 -1.09 -3.78 21.38
CA ARG A 97 -1.50 -3.34 22.71
C ARG A 97 -0.54 -2.30 23.30
N GLU A 98 0.76 -2.46 23.06
CA GLU A 98 1.79 -1.45 23.37
C GLU A 98 1.49 -0.12 22.63
N HIS A 99 1.14 -0.18 21.34
CA HIS A 99 0.71 0.99 20.59
C HIS A 99 -0.53 1.66 21.21
N LEU A 100 -1.58 0.88 21.49
CA LEU A 100 -2.79 1.40 22.12
C LEU A 100 -2.49 2.09 23.46
N LEU A 101 -1.66 1.47 24.30
CA LEU A 101 -1.24 2.04 25.57
C LEU A 101 -0.48 3.35 25.37
N LYS A 102 0.46 3.39 24.41
CA LYS A 102 1.22 4.60 24.05
C LYS A 102 0.29 5.73 23.60
N MET A 103 -0.71 5.43 22.78
CA MET A 103 -1.68 6.43 22.30
C MET A 103 -2.58 6.96 23.42
N LEU A 104 -3.04 6.10 24.34
CA LEU A 104 -3.77 6.53 25.54
C LEU A 104 -2.91 7.43 26.44
N GLN A 105 -1.63 7.08 26.62
CA GLN A 105 -0.67 7.90 27.36
C GLN A 105 -0.45 9.26 26.68
N ALA A 106 -0.33 9.30 25.34
CA ALA A 106 -0.22 10.54 24.58
C ALA A 106 -1.45 11.44 24.77
N ILE A 107 -2.67 10.91 24.74
CA ILE A 107 -3.90 11.68 25.04
C ILE A 107 -3.86 12.25 26.47
N LYS A 108 -3.34 11.50 27.44
CA LYS A 108 -3.21 11.96 28.82
C LYS A 108 -2.21 13.12 28.92
N GLN A 109 -1.03 12.97 28.30
CA GLN A 109 0.10 13.88 28.44
C GLN A 109 -0.03 15.15 27.58
N GLU A 110 -0.47 15.01 26.32
CA GLU A 110 -0.50 16.09 25.34
C GLU A 110 -1.88 16.77 25.29
N SER A 111 -1.96 18.03 25.70
CA SER A 111 -3.23 18.78 25.66
C SER A 111 -3.69 19.09 24.25
N GLU A 112 -2.76 19.25 23.29
CA GLU A 112 -3.10 19.58 21.90
C GLU A 112 -3.99 18.51 21.24
N ILE A 113 -3.70 17.23 21.49
CA ILE A 113 -4.48 16.10 20.95
C ILE A 113 -5.95 16.23 21.36
N LYS A 114 -6.20 16.49 22.65
CA LYS A 114 -7.55 16.64 23.21
C LYS A 114 -8.28 17.83 22.60
N GLU A 115 -7.58 18.96 22.47
CA GLU A 115 -8.14 20.18 21.91
C GLU A 115 -8.53 20.03 20.43
N ARG A 116 -7.72 19.32 19.64
CA ARG A 116 -8.05 19.03 18.23
C ARG A 116 -9.23 18.08 18.10
N ILE A 117 -9.22 16.98 18.83
CA ILE A 117 -10.35 16.02 18.81
C ILE A 117 -11.65 16.72 19.21
N ARG A 118 -11.64 17.58 20.23
CA ARG A 118 -12.84 18.33 20.65
C ARG A 118 -13.44 19.19 19.53
N LYS A 119 -12.59 19.76 18.66
CA LYS A 119 -13.01 20.64 17.54
C LYS A 119 -13.61 19.90 16.36
N LEU A 120 -13.41 18.58 16.26
CA LEU A 120 -13.99 17.78 15.18
C LEU A 120 -15.51 17.86 15.20
N PHE A 121 -16.08 18.08 14.01
CA PHE A 121 -17.51 18.16 13.73
C PHE A 121 -17.89 17.20 12.60
N VAL A 122 -19.19 17.06 12.32
CA VAL A 122 -19.66 16.22 11.20
C VAL A 122 -19.24 16.86 9.88
N PRO A 123 -18.41 16.20 9.06
CA PRO A 123 -17.95 16.75 7.80
C PRO A 123 -19.11 17.08 6.86
N SER A 124 -18.98 18.17 6.09
CA SER A 124 -20.03 18.59 5.14
C SER A 124 -20.20 17.62 3.96
N TYR A 125 -19.15 16.88 3.61
CA TYR A 125 -19.11 16.03 2.41
C TYR A 125 -19.61 14.61 2.69
N LYS A 126 -20.55 14.13 1.87
CA LYS A 126 -21.17 12.79 2.02
C LYS A 126 -20.15 11.65 1.97
N SER A 127 -19.14 11.73 1.10
CA SER A 127 -18.11 10.69 0.99
C SER A 127 -17.25 10.56 2.26
N ILE A 128 -16.92 11.67 2.91
CA ILE A 128 -16.18 11.65 4.20
C ILE A 128 -17.10 11.16 5.33
N GLN A 129 -18.39 11.48 5.28
CA GLN A 129 -19.38 10.91 6.19
C GLN A 129 -19.49 9.38 6.02
N GLU A 130 -19.51 8.87 4.79
CA GLU A 130 -19.45 7.43 4.50
C GLU A 130 -18.16 6.80 5.03
N LEU A 131 -17.02 7.48 4.90
CA LEU A 131 -15.75 7.04 5.48
C LEU A 131 -15.83 6.90 7.01
N ILE A 132 -16.46 7.85 7.71
CA ILE A 132 -16.71 7.76 9.16
C ILE A 132 -17.62 6.56 9.49
N ARG A 133 -18.70 6.37 8.73
CA ARG A 133 -19.60 5.21 8.93
C ARG A 133 -18.86 3.89 8.79
N ASN A 134 -18.08 3.73 7.72
CA ASN A 134 -17.31 2.52 7.47
C ASN A 134 -16.24 2.30 8.54
N THR A 135 -15.59 3.37 9.01
CA THR A 135 -14.59 3.29 10.10
C THR A 135 -15.18 2.73 11.39
N LEU A 136 -16.41 3.13 11.71
CA LEU A 136 -17.13 2.74 12.92
C LEU A 136 -18.07 1.53 12.74
N ALA A 137 -18.13 0.95 11.54
CA ALA A 137 -19.10 -0.08 11.16
C ALA A 137 -20.55 0.31 11.48
N LEU A 138 -20.93 1.56 11.19
CA LEU A 138 -22.28 2.07 11.41
C LEU A 138 -23.22 1.76 10.22
N PRO A 139 -24.44 1.30 10.48
CA PRO A 139 -25.49 1.19 9.47
C PRO A 139 -25.81 2.53 8.78
N PRO A 140 -26.24 2.51 7.51
CA PRO A 140 -26.53 3.73 6.74
C PRO A 140 -27.68 4.56 7.32
N GLU A 141 -28.57 3.96 8.11
CA GLU A 141 -29.73 4.61 8.74
C GLU A 141 -29.34 5.53 9.92
N ILE A 142 -28.14 5.34 10.49
CA ILE A 142 -27.69 6.13 11.64
C ILE A 142 -27.25 7.53 11.17
N ALA A 143 -27.89 8.55 11.74
CA ALA A 143 -27.51 9.94 11.56
C ALA A 143 -26.16 10.22 12.25
N LEU A 144 -25.23 10.84 11.53
CA LEU A 144 -23.92 11.16 12.09
C LEU A 144 -23.99 12.37 13.03
N THR A 145 -23.24 12.27 14.13
CA THR A 145 -23.09 13.33 15.14
C THR A 145 -21.59 13.64 15.32
N PRO A 146 -21.22 14.77 15.94
CA PRO A 146 -19.82 15.07 16.24
C PRO A 146 -19.13 13.97 17.06
N ILE A 147 -19.87 13.24 17.90
CA ILE A 147 -19.36 12.10 18.66
C ILE A 147 -18.78 11.03 17.72
N HIS A 148 -19.48 10.73 16.62
CA HIS A 148 -19.00 9.75 15.63
C HIS A 148 -17.71 10.23 14.92
N ALA A 149 -17.59 11.52 14.59
CA ALA A 149 -16.35 12.05 14.00
C ALA A 149 -15.16 11.90 14.97
N ARG A 150 -15.37 12.22 16.25
CA ARG A 150 -14.36 12.08 17.32
C ARG A 150 -14.00 10.63 17.57
N GLN A 151 -14.99 9.74 17.62
CA GLN A 151 -14.79 8.31 17.79
C GLN A 151 -14.02 7.71 16.61
N ALA A 152 -14.30 8.14 15.37
CA ALA A 152 -13.57 7.67 14.19
C ALA A 152 -12.09 8.10 14.23
N ALA A 153 -11.81 9.35 14.59
CA ALA A 153 -10.44 9.85 14.75
C ALA A 153 -9.68 9.07 15.85
N LEU A 154 -10.30 8.85 17.02
CA LEU A 154 -9.73 8.05 18.09
C LEU A 154 -9.51 6.58 17.68
N THR A 155 -10.46 5.99 16.96
CA THR A 155 -10.34 4.61 16.46
C THR A 155 -9.16 4.49 15.49
N ALA A 156 -8.95 5.48 14.60
CA ALA A 156 -7.80 5.53 13.71
C ALA A 156 -6.47 5.72 14.46
N MET A 157 -6.46 6.52 15.53
CA MET A 157 -5.29 6.68 16.41
C MET A 157 -4.94 5.37 17.13
N PHE A 158 -5.93 4.65 17.64
CA PHE A 158 -5.77 3.44 18.46
C PHE A 158 -5.48 2.17 17.67
N CYS A 159 -5.98 2.06 16.44
CA CYS A 159 -5.72 0.91 15.59
C CYS A 159 -4.24 0.85 15.23
N TYR A 160 -3.58 -0.30 15.34
CA TYR A 160 -2.18 -0.45 14.92
C TYR A 160 -2.00 -0.47 13.39
N LEU A 161 -1.31 0.52 12.81
CA LEU A 161 -1.07 0.60 11.36
C LEU A 161 -0.05 -0.44 10.88
N ARG A 162 -0.41 -1.19 9.84
CA ARG A 162 0.47 -2.13 9.12
C ARG A 162 0.24 -2.07 7.61
N GLN A 163 1.29 -2.38 6.85
CA GLN A 163 1.23 -2.56 5.40
C GLN A 163 0.43 -3.81 5.07
N ASP A 164 -0.50 -3.64 4.16
CA ASP A 164 -1.42 -4.65 3.66
C ASP A 164 -1.34 -4.71 2.13
N VAL A 165 -1.59 -3.58 1.45
CA VAL A 165 -1.42 -3.38 0.01
C VAL A 165 -0.87 -1.98 -0.23
N GLY A 166 0.05 -1.86 -1.18
CA GLY A 166 0.40 -0.58 -1.78
C GLY A 166 1.86 -0.21 -1.67
N SER A 167 2.11 1.10 -1.68
CA SER A 167 3.45 1.67 -1.72
C SER A 167 4.17 1.55 -0.36
N CYS A 168 5.14 0.63 -0.27
CA CYS A 168 5.94 0.42 0.93
C CYS A 168 6.62 1.71 1.45
N PHE A 169 6.98 2.65 0.56
CA PHE A 169 7.59 3.91 0.97
C PHE A 169 6.66 4.78 1.82
N ALA A 170 5.37 4.84 1.47
CA ALA A 170 4.42 5.67 2.19
C ALA A 170 4.03 5.02 3.51
N THR A 171 3.90 3.68 3.53
CA THR A 171 3.52 2.94 4.74
C THR A 171 4.60 3.00 5.82
N ALA A 172 5.87 2.81 5.47
CA ALA A 172 6.97 2.90 6.43
C ALA A 172 6.96 4.26 7.13
N PHE A 173 6.87 5.32 6.33
CA PHE A 173 6.78 6.69 6.81
C PHE A 173 5.53 6.94 7.67
N ALA A 174 4.36 6.51 7.22
CA ALA A 174 3.11 6.64 7.96
C ALA A 174 3.15 5.93 9.31
N ILE A 175 3.77 4.74 9.39
CA ILE A 175 3.98 4.01 10.64
C ILE A 175 4.82 4.82 11.62
N VAL A 176 5.91 5.43 11.18
CA VAL A 176 6.77 6.29 12.03
C VAL A 176 5.96 7.45 12.58
N ILE A 177 5.24 8.20 11.73
CA ILE A 177 4.39 9.33 12.19
C ILE A 177 3.34 8.86 13.20
N HIS A 178 2.66 7.77 12.89
CA HIS A 178 1.55 7.28 13.69
C HIS A 178 1.99 6.75 15.06
N GLN A 179 3.14 6.10 15.14
CA GLN A 179 3.65 5.54 16.38
C GLN A 179 4.45 6.55 17.21
N GLU A 180 5.20 7.45 16.57
CA GLU A 180 6.17 8.33 17.25
C GLU A 180 5.67 9.78 17.38
N TYR A 181 4.86 10.28 16.44
CA TYR A 181 4.40 11.67 16.40
C TYR A 181 2.86 11.79 16.39
N PRO A 182 2.17 11.34 17.46
CA PRO A 182 0.70 11.30 17.51
C PRO A 182 0.02 12.68 17.38
N THR A 183 0.71 13.76 17.74
CA THR A 183 0.23 15.14 17.56
C THR A 183 0.16 15.54 16.08
N LEU A 184 1.17 15.16 15.29
CA LEU A 184 1.18 15.36 13.83
C LEU A 184 0.11 14.51 13.16
N PHE A 185 -0.02 13.24 13.56
CA PHE A 185 -1.10 12.37 13.07
C PHE A 185 -2.49 12.98 13.29
N ILE A 186 -2.81 13.44 14.51
CA ILE A 186 -4.13 14.03 14.80
C ILE A 186 -4.35 15.36 14.08
N LYS A 187 -3.28 16.15 13.86
CA LYS A 187 -3.37 17.35 13.02
C LYS A 187 -3.78 16.98 11.59
N ASP A 188 -3.15 15.97 11.00
CA ASP A 188 -3.50 15.53 9.65
C ASP A 188 -4.94 14.99 9.58
N ILE A 189 -5.39 14.20 10.57
CA ILE A 189 -6.77 13.71 10.63
C ILE A 189 -7.78 14.87 10.77
N ASP A 190 -7.47 15.89 11.56
CA ASP A 190 -8.29 17.10 11.67
C ASP A 190 -8.39 17.83 10.33
N ASP A 191 -7.27 18.07 9.65
CA ASP A 191 -7.24 18.71 8.34
C ASP A 191 -8.06 17.90 7.30
N LEU A 192 -7.91 16.58 7.29
CA LEU A 192 -8.61 15.68 6.37
C LEU A 192 -10.12 15.60 6.64
N LEU A 193 -10.56 15.49 7.89
CA LEU A 193 -11.99 15.42 8.21
C LEU A 193 -12.68 16.78 8.05
N THR A 194 -11.99 17.86 8.41
CA THR A 194 -12.54 19.22 8.38
C THR A 194 -12.55 19.83 6.98
N SER A 195 -11.45 19.67 6.23
CA SER A 195 -11.27 20.30 4.91
C SER A 195 -11.30 19.31 3.74
N GLY A 196 -11.18 18.01 3.98
CA GLY A 196 -11.08 16.99 2.92
C GLY A 196 -9.77 17.03 2.13
N LYS A 197 -8.76 17.75 2.62
CA LYS A 197 -7.45 17.84 1.96
C LYS A 197 -6.32 17.93 2.98
N LEU A 198 -5.13 17.56 2.55
CA LEU A 198 -3.89 17.80 3.27
C LEU A 198 -3.09 18.86 2.51
N THR A 199 -2.54 19.83 3.24
CA THR A 199 -1.77 20.93 2.64
C THR A 199 -0.37 20.99 3.23
N ARG A 200 0.63 21.20 2.37
CA ARG A 200 2.05 21.42 2.72
C ARG A 200 2.62 22.57 1.91
N ILE A 201 3.56 23.30 2.50
CA ILE A 201 4.30 24.37 1.83
C ILE A 201 5.64 23.81 1.38
N ILE A 202 5.84 23.67 0.06
CA ILE A 202 7.06 23.09 -0.48
C ILE A 202 7.79 24.16 -1.30
N GLY A 203 8.93 24.59 -0.78
CA GLY A 203 9.65 25.76 -1.27
C GLY A 203 8.80 27.02 -1.16
N THR A 204 8.29 27.52 -2.28
CA THR A 204 7.41 28.71 -2.33
C THR A 204 5.97 28.38 -2.77
N ARG A 205 5.61 27.09 -2.88
CA ARG A 205 4.31 26.67 -3.40
C ARG A 205 3.51 25.94 -2.31
N GLU A 206 2.23 26.30 -2.21
CA GLU A 206 1.27 25.53 -1.44
C GLU A 206 0.80 24.34 -2.29
N VAL A 207 1.07 23.13 -1.80
CA VAL A 207 0.60 21.89 -2.43
C VAL A 207 -0.52 21.32 -1.58
N SER A 208 -1.67 21.08 -2.22
CA SER A 208 -2.85 20.50 -1.59
C SER A 208 -3.21 19.19 -2.28
N VAL A 209 -3.36 18.12 -1.50
CA VAL A 209 -3.78 16.80 -1.98
C VAL A 209 -5.14 16.43 -1.37
N PRO A 210 -6.07 15.85 -2.13
CA PRO A 210 -7.36 15.40 -1.59
C PRO A 210 -7.18 14.26 -0.61
N ILE A 211 -8.11 14.14 0.35
CA ILE A 211 -8.28 12.91 1.11
C ILE A 211 -8.48 11.74 0.15
N ASN A 212 -7.70 10.69 0.33
CA ASN A 212 -7.82 9.51 -0.48
C ASN A 212 -9.02 8.67 -0.03
N LEU A 213 -10.04 8.60 -0.88
CA LEU A 213 -11.26 7.84 -0.63
C LEU A 213 -11.24 6.44 -1.28
N SER A 214 -10.11 6.04 -1.86
CA SER A 214 -9.95 4.64 -2.26
C SER A 214 -10.11 3.76 -1.02
N GLY A 215 -11.08 2.86 -1.08
CA GLY A 215 -11.34 1.91 0.02
C GLY A 215 -10.11 1.08 0.34
N CYS A 216 -10.06 0.48 1.54
CA CYS A 216 -8.96 -0.40 1.87
C CYS A 216 -9.03 -1.66 0.99
N ILE A 217 -7.89 -2.16 0.51
CA ILE A 217 -7.87 -3.31 -0.39
C ILE A 217 -6.91 -4.43 0.03
N GLY A 218 -6.22 -4.23 1.14
CA GLY A 218 -5.15 -5.08 1.63
C GLY A 218 -5.43 -6.58 1.51
N GLU A 219 -6.36 -7.04 2.35
CA GLU A 219 -6.70 -8.46 2.46
C GLU A 219 -7.46 -9.01 1.24
N LEU A 220 -8.03 -8.15 0.39
CA LEU A 220 -8.72 -8.58 -0.83
C LEU A 220 -7.74 -9.17 -1.85
N PHE A 221 -6.57 -8.53 -2.01
CA PHE A 221 -5.59 -8.92 -3.02
C PHE A 221 -4.49 -9.84 -2.48
N LYS A 222 -4.51 -10.16 -1.19
CA LYS A 222 -3.50 -11.03 -0.55
C LYS A 222 -3.41 -12.38 -1.27
N PRO A 223 -2.25 -12.75 -1.83
CA PRO A 223 -2.09 -14.00 -2.55
C PRO A 223 -2.09 -15.14 -1.54
N LEU A 224 -3.01 -16.08 -1.77
CA LEU A 224 -3.07 -17.34 -1.04
C LEU A 224 -2.59 -18.44 -1.98
N ARG A 225 -1.60 -19.23 -1.54
CA ARG A 225 -1.17 -20.40 -2.29
C ARG A 225 -2.28 -21.44 -2.26
N ILE A 226 -2.69 -21.92 -3.43
CA ILE A 226 -3.78 -22.90 -3.54
C ILE A 226 -3.44 -24.18 -2.79
N LEU A 227 -2.17 -24.60 -2.81
CA LEU A 227 -1.68 -25.72 -2.00
C LEU A 227 -2.05 -25.62 -0.50
N ASP A 228 -2.10 -24.41 0.07
CA ASP A 228 -2.43 -24.20 1.49
C ASP A 228 -3.92 -24.33 1.79
N LEU A 229 -4.76 -24.46 0.76
CA LEU A 229 -6.20 -24.65 0.90
C LEU A 229 -6.61 -26.12 1.03
N TYR A 230 -5.75 -27.05 0.66
CA TYR A 230 -6.03 -28.49 0.71
C TYR A 230 -6.11 -29.03 2.15
N PRO A 231 -6.85 -30.12 2.42
CA PRO A 231 -7.43 -31.07 1.44
C PRO A 231 -8.77 -30.66 0.81
N ASP A 232 -9.55 -29.77 1.44
CA ASP A 232 -10.83 -29.29 0.92
C ASP A 232 -10.84 -27.75 0.78
N PRO A 233 -10.39 -27.24 -0.38
CA PRO A 233 -10.31 -25.80 -0.60
C PRO A 233 -11.65 -25.07 -0.47
N ILE A 234 -12.74 -25.68 -0.95
CA ILE A 234 -14.05 -25.02 -0.99
C ILE A 234 -14.66 -24.95 0.42
N ALA A 235 -14.56 -26.01 1.22
CA ALA A 235 -14.98 -25.97 2.62
C ALA A 235 -14.15 -24.94 3.42
N LYS A 236 -12.84 -24.88 3.17
CA LYS A 236 -11.96 -23.93 3.86
C LYS A 236 -12.24 -22.47 3.49
N LEU A 237 -12.49 -22.17 2.21
CA LEU A 237 -12.86 -20.82 1.78
C LEU A 237 -14.23 -20.42 2.33
N SER A 238 -15.24 -21.30 2.26
CA SER A 238 -16.61 -21.01 2.73
C SER A 238 -16.72 -20.78 4.25
N ALA A 239 -15.78 -21.33 5.03
CA ALA A 239 -15.68 -21.07 6.47
C ALA A 239 -15.22 -19.64 6.81
N SER A 240 -14.78 -18.83 5.84
CA SER A 240 -14.26 -17.50 6.09
C SER A 240 -15.35 -16.51 6.56
N PRO A 241 -15.21 -15.89 7.75
CA PRO A 241 -16.21 -14.94 8.25
C PRO A 241 -16.37 -13.72 7.34
N GLY A 242 -15.30 -13.21 6.73
CA GLY A 242 -15.41 -12.09 5.80
C GLY A 242 -16.05 -12.46 4.49
N LEU A 243 -15.87 -13.68 3.97
CA LEU A 243 -16.58 -14.09 2.75
C LEU A 243 -18.08 -14.25 3.01
N GLN A 244 -18.45 -14.80 4.18
CA GLN A 244 -19.86 -14.88 4.61
C GLN A 244 -20.48 -13.48 4.65
N ARG A 245 -19.84 -12.52 5.33
CA ARG A 245 -20.31 -11.12 5.40
C ARG A 245 -20.28 -10.39 4.07
N ALA A 246 -19.30 -10.68 3.21
CA ALA A 246 -19.22 -10.11 1.87
C ALA A 246 -20.42 -10.51 1.02
N PHE A 247 -20.81 -11.79 1.07
CA PHE A 247 -21.94 -12.30 0.30
C PHE A 247 -23.31 -11.97 0.92
N GLU A 248 -23.37 -11.79 2.24
CA GLU A 248 -24.53 -11.19 2.93
C GLU A 248 -24.72 -9.73 2.50
N ALA A 249 -23.66 -8.92 2.54
CA ALA A 249 -23.71 -7.51 2.12
C ALA A 249 -24.00 -7.35 0.61
N ALA A 250 -23.60 -8.31 -0.21
CA ALA A 250 -23.96 -8.37 -1.63
C ALA A 250 -25.43 -8.75 -1.89
N GLY A 251 -26.16 -9.18 -0.85
CA GLY A 251 -27.56 -9.62 -0.95
C GLY A 251 -27.76 -10.97 -1.65
N ILE A 252 -26.74 -11.84 -1.67
CA ILE A 252 -26.84 -13.19 -2.27
C ILE A 252 -27.02 -14.31 -1.23
N VAL A 253 -26.71 -14.04 0.04
CA VAL A 253 -26.94 -14.93 1.18
C VAL A 253 -27.95 -14.25 2.11
N ASP A 254 -29.06 -14.94 2.41
CA ASP A 254 -30.03 -14.48 3.39
C ASP A 254 -29.50 -14.69 4.82
N THR A 255 -29.76 -13.73 5.71
CA THR A 255 -29.35 -13.78 7.13
C THR A 255 -29.96 -14.93 7.93
N LEU A 256 -30.97 -15.60 7.40
CA LEU A 256 -31.69 -16.70 8.05
C LEU A 256 -31.13 -18.09 7.72
N ASP A 257 -30.30 -18.21 6.68
CA ASP A 257 -29.70 -19.48 6.26
C ASP A 257 -28.41 -19.79 7.03
N ASP A 258 -27.94 -21.05 7.00
CA ASP A 258 -26.56 -21.36 7.41
C ASP A 258 -25.59 -20.74 6.38
N PRO A 259 -24.85 -19.68 6.76
CA PRO A 259 -24.08 -18.89 5.81
C PRO A 259 -22.97 -19.71 5.17
N GLN A 260 -22.34 -20.63 5.92
CA GLN A 260 -21.24 -21.44 5.40
C GLN A 260 -21.71 -22.36 4.28
N VAL A 261 -22.83 -23.07 4.49
CA VAL A 261 -23.39 -24.00 3.49
C VAL A 261 -23.77 -23.27 2.21
N ARG A 262 -24.38 -22.08 2.34
CA ARG A 262 -24.76 -21.27 1.17
C ARG A 262 -23.55 -20.74 0.42
N VAL A 263 -22.55 -20.23 1.12
CA VAL A 263 -21.29 -19.80 0.50
C VAL A 263 -20.63 -20.97 -0.23
N GLN A 264 -20.60 -22.16 0.39
CA GLN A 264 -20.04 -23.36 -0.24
C GLN A 264 -20.71 -23.70 -1.57
N GLN A 265 -22.04 -23.58 -1.66
CA GLN A 265 -22.80 -23.79 -2.89
C GLN A 265 -22.43 -22.76 -3.96
N PHE A 266 -22.28 -21.49 -3.59
CA PHE A 266 -21.91 -20.43 -4.52
C PHE A 266 -20.47 -20.56 -5.04
N LEU A 267 -19.52 -20.99 -4.19
CA LEU A 267 -18.12 -21.19 -4.57
C LEU A 267 -17.93 -22.40 -5.51
N ALA A 268 -18.86 -23.34 -5.57
CA ALA A 268 -18.76 -24.57 -6.36
C ALA A 268 -19.04 -24.39 -7.86
N HIS A 269 -18.56 -23.30 -8.46
CA HIS A 269 -18.72 -23.02 -9.89
C HIS A 269 -17.49 -23.46 -10.71
N GLU A 270 -17.69 -23.72 -12.00
CA GLU A 270 -16.70 -24.34 -12.90
C GLU A 270 -15.34 -23.63 -12.92
N TYR A 271 -15.34 -22.30 -13.05
CA TYR A 271 -14.10 -21.51 -13.07
C TYR A 271 -13.24 -21.70 -11.81
N LEU A 272 -13.84 -21.54 -10.63
CA LEU A 272 -13.10 -21.62 -9.36
C LEU A 272 -12.65 -23.05 -9.10
N LEU A 273 -13.49 -24.05 -9.39
CA LEU A 273 -13.11 -25.46 -9.27
C LEU A 273 -11.93 -25.81 -10.19
N ASN A 274 -11.89 -25.28 -11.42
CA ASN A 274 -10.76 -25.48 -12.32
C ASN A 274 -9.49 -24.77 -11.80
N LYS A 275 -9.61 -23.51 -11.37
CA LYS A 275 -8.49 -22.75 -10.79
C LYS A 275 -7.87 -23.46 -9.58
N LEU A 276 -8.71 -23.99 -8.70
CA LEU A 276 -8.28 -24.70 -7.48
C LEU A 276 -7.59 -26.05 -7.76
N GLN A 277 -7.72 -26.64 -8.95
CA GLN A 277 -6.97 -27.85 -9.32
C GLN A 277 -5.47 -27.58 -9.57
N HIS A 278 -5.11 -26.34 -9.89
CA HIS A 278 -3.73 -25.93 -10.11
C HIS A 278 -3.05 -25.59 -8.77
N VAL A 279 -2.58 -26.61 -8.06
CA VAL A 279 -1.97 -26.46 -6.71
C VAL A 279 -0.78 -25.50 -6.62
N ASP A 280 -0.07 -25.30 -7.74
CA ASP A 280 1.10 -24.43 -7.84
C ASP A 280 0.75 -22.94 -7.94
N ASP A 281 -0.52 -22.64 -8.24
CA ASP A 281 -1.01 -21.28 -8.43
C ASP A 281 -1.32 -20.59 -7.11
N ILE A 282 -1.51 -19.27 -7.22
CA ILE A 282 -2.08 -18.42 -6.18
C ILE A 282 -3.50 -18.03 -6.56
N ILE A 283 -4.30 -17.73 -5.53
CA ILE A 283 -5.64 -17.16 -5.65
C ILE A 283 -5.77 -16.00 -4.66
N THR A 284 -6.60 -15.01 -4.99
CA THR A 284 -6.90 -13.88 -4.10
C THR A 284 -8.37 -13.90 -3.69
N THR A 285 -8.70 -13.29 -2.54
CA THR A 285 -10.10 -13.11 -2.14
C THR A 285 -10.87 -12.31 -3.18
N ASN A 286 -10.24 -11.30 -3.80
CA ASN A 286 -10.83 -10.50 -4.86
C ASN A 286 -11.27 -11.36 -6.04
N GLU A 287 -10.42 -12.28 -6.49
CA GLU A 287 -10.73 -13.24 -7.57
C GLU A 287 -11.87 -14.18 -7.18
N VAL A 288 -11.91 -14.64 -5.93
CA VAL A 288 -13.00 -15.47 -5.40
C VAL A 288 -14.34 -14.72 -5.44
N ILE A 289 -14.40 -13.51 -4.87
CA ILE A 289 -15.61 -12.68 -4.84
C ILE A 289 -16.06 -12.35 -6.28
N GLN A 290 -15.12 -11.88 -7.12
CA GLN A 290 -15.38 -11.50 -8.51
C GLN A 290 -15.96 -12.67 -9.31
N SER A 291 -15.28 -13.82 -9.31
CA SER A 291 -15.69 -14.97 -10.12
C SER A 291 -17.02 -15.57 -9.64
N THR A 292 -17.27 -15.58 -8.34
CA THR A 292 -18.53 -16.04 -7.74
C THR A 292 -19.70 -15.14 -8.13
N LEU A 293 -19.54 -13.81 -8.02
CA LEU A 293 -20.59 -12.86 -8.39
C LEU A 293 -20.85 -12.84 -9.90
N LEU A 294 -19.80 -12.95 -10.74
CA LEU A 294 -19.97 -13.09 -12.20
C LEU A 294 -20.81 -14.32 -12.54
N HIS A 295 -20.56 -15.45 -11.87
CA HIS A 295 -21.34 -16.66 -12.02
C HIS A 295 -22.81 -16.47 -11.58
N HIS A 296 -23.03 -15.87 -10.41
CA HIS A 296 -24.37 -15.62 -9.87
C HIS A 296 -25.24 -14.76 -10.81
N TYR A 297 -24.72 -13.65 -11.32
CA TYR A 297 -25.44 -12.77 -12.23
C TYR A 297 -25.46 -13.26 -13.69
N GLN A 298 -24.79 -14.38 -14.00
CA GLN A 298 -24.68 -14.98 -15.33
C GLN A 298 -24.11 -14.00 -16.37
N ILE A 299 -23.01 -13.33 -16.01
CA ILE A 299 -22.34 -12.32 -16.83
C ILE A 299 -20.86 -12.68 -16.97
N THR A 300 -20.22 -12.18 -18.03
CA THR A 300 -18.79 -12.40 -18.25
C THR A 300 -17.98 -11.18 -17.79
N ALA A 301 -16.74 -11.42 -17.35
CA ALA A 301 -15.80 -10.34 -17.02
C ALA A 301 -15.60 -9.37 -18.20
N SER A 302 -15.58 -9.88 -19.44
CA SER A 302 -15.52 -9.07 -20.66
C SER A 302 -16.72 -8.14 -20.82
N SER A 303 -17.94 -8.60 -20.51
CA SER A 303 -19.16 -7.79 -20.61
C SER A 303 -19.17 -6.65 -19.58
N VAL A 304 -18.73 -6.94 -18.35
CA VAL A 304 -18.62 -5.92 -17.28
C VAL A 304 -17.60 -4.85 -17.69
N ARG A 305 -16.41 -5.28 -18.14
CA ARG A 305 -15.34 -4.38 -18.57
C ARG A 305 -15.77 -3.51 -19.73
N SER A 306 -16.43 -4.05 -20.76
CA SER A 306 -16.89 -3.25 -21.91
C SER A 306 -17.84 -2.13 -21.49
N ILE A 307 -18.73 -2.37 -20.52
CA ILE A 307 -19.64 -1.34 -20.00
C ILE A 307 -18.90 -0.33 -19.14
N LEU A 308 -18.03 -0.76 -18.22
CA LEU A 308 -17.20 0.16 -17.42
C LEU A 308 -16.35 1.08 -18.31
N PHE A 309 -15.83 0.56 -19.43
CA PHE A 309 -15.07 1.36 -20.39
C PHE A 309 -15.94 2.32 -21.20
N GLN A 310 -17.19 1.96 -21.53
CA GLN A 310 -18.10 2.80 -22.32
C GLN A 310 -18.85 3.85 -21.48
N GLU A 311 -19.30 3.51 -20.28
CA GLU A 311 -20.22 4.36 -19.50
C GLU A 311 -19.52 5.01 -18.29
N GLY A 312 -18.30 4.58 -17.93
CA GLY A 312 -17.60 5.05 -16.74
C GLY A 312 -18.25 4.56 -15.44
N PHE A 313 -17.75 5.01 -14.28
CA PHE A 313 -18.34 4.65 -12.98
C PHE A 313 -19.51 5.58 -12.56
N TYR A 314 -19.73 6.68 -13.29
CA TYR A 314 -20.61 7.79 -12.88
C TYR A 314 -22.07 7.71 -13.35
N SER A 315 -22.48 6.71 -14.13
CA SER A 315 -23.91 6.46 -14.43
C SER A 315 -24.68 5.81 -13.28
N LYS A 316 -24.09 5.72 -12.07
CA LYS A 316 -24.67 5.07 -10.88
C LYS A 316 -25.99 5.69 -10.39
N GLU A 317 -26.23 6.99 -10.65
CA GLU A 317 -27.38 7.69 -10.07
C GLU A 317 -28.71 7.47 -10.81
N GLN A 318 -28.72 6.90 -12.02
CA GLN A 318 -29.94 6.82 -12.83
C GLN A 318 -30.71 5.49 -12.78
N VAL A 319 -30.26 4.49 -12.01
CA VAL A 319 -30.88 3.13 -12.05
C VAL A 319 -31.37 2.64 -10.68
N LEU A 320 -31.27 3.43 -9.60
CA LEU A 320 -31.63 3.04 -8.23
C LEU A 320 -33.14 2.94 -7.93
N SER A 321 -33.98 2.71 -8.94
CA SER A 321 -35.40 2.46 -8.74
C SER A 321 -35.85 1.43 -9.75
N ILE A 322 -35.96 0.16 -9.36
CA ILE A 322 -36.98 -0.80 -9.78
C ILE A 322 -36.77 -2.06 -8.91
N GLU A 323 -37.60 -2.17 -7.88
CA GLU A 323 -37.94 -3.46 -7.29
C GLU A 323 -38.71 -4.29 -8.34
N ASN A 324 -38.34 -5.56 -8.47
CA ASN A 324 -39.13 -6.62 -9.10
C ASN A 324 -39.45 -6.48 -10.60
N SER A 325 -38.59 -7.03 -11.47
CA SER A 325 -39.08 -7.64 -12.72
C SER A 325 -38.20 -8.82 -13.16
N HIS A 326 -38.82 -9.99 -13.34
CA HIS A 326 -38.20 -11.20 -13.84
C HIS A 326 -37.84 -11.08 -15.32
N ARG A 327 -36.74 -10.38 -15.61
CA ARG A 327 -35.81 -10.50 -16.76
C ARG A 327 -35.01 -9.21 -16.85
N LEU A 328 -34.06 -9.03 -15.93
CA LEU A 328 -33.09 -7.94 -16.00
C LEU A 328 -32.34 -8.02 -17.33
N SER A 329 -32.24 -6.88 -18.03
CA SER A 329 -31.39 -6.74 -19.21
C SER A 329 -29.92 -7.00 -18.84
N GLN A 330 -29.07 -7.32 -19.84
CA GLN A 330 -27.65 -7.56 -19.59
C GLN A 330 -26.98 -6.38 -18.86
N THR A 331 -27.32 -5.14 -19.24
CA THR A 331 -26.85 -3.91 -18.60
C THR A 331 -27.30 -3.81 -17.14
N GLN A 332 -28.56 -4.12 -16.83
CA GLN A 332 -29.07 -4.08 -15.45
C GLN A 332 -28.41 -5.12 -14.55
N ARG A 333 -28.12 -6.32 -15.07
CA ARG A 333 -27.35 -7.34 -14.35
C ARG A 333 -25.94 -6.87 -14.03
N ILE A 334 -25.30 -6.17 -14.98
CA ILE A 334 -23.95 -5.63 -14.79
C ILE A 334 -23.95 -4.53 -13.72
N TYR A 335 -24.92 -3.61 -13.71
CA TYR A 335 -25.04 -2.62 -12.64
C TYR A 335 -25.31 -3.24 -11.27
N SER A 336 -26.17 -4.25 -11.21
CA SER A 336 -26.44 -4.99 -9.97
C SER A 336 -25.18 -5.69 -9.45
N TYR A 337 -24.44 -6.35 -10.35
CA TYR A 337 -23.12 -6.93 -10.06
C TYR A 337 -22.14 -5.90 -9.52
N LEU A 338 -22.01 -4.72 -10.15
CA LEU A 338 -21.06 -3.69 -9.72
C LEU A 338 -21.39 -3.18 -8.32
N ASN A 339 -22.67 -2.97 -8.02
CA ASN A 339 -23.09 -2.57 -6.67
C ASN A 339 -22.82 -3.67 -5.64
N ALA A 340 -23.21 -4.91 -5.93
CA ALA A 340 -22.98 -6.06 -5.06
C ALA A 340 -21.49 -6.31 -4.82
N TYR A 341 -20.65 -6.12 -5.85
CA TYR A 341 -19.21 -6.27 -5.76
C TYR A 341 -18.56 -5.20 -4.86
N GLU A 342 -18.96 -3.93 -4.97
CA GLU A 342 -18.48 -2.87 -4.06
C GLU A 342 -18.92 -3.11 -2.61
N GLN A 343 -20.17 -3.53 -2.40
CA GLN A 343 -20.67 -3.88 -1.07
C GLN A 343 -19.91 -5.08 -0.46
N ALA A 344 -19.68 -6.12 -1.26
CA ALA A 344 -18.91 -7.30 -0.86
C ALA A 344 -17.48 -6.94 -0.45
N LYS A 345 -16.78 -6.14 -1.27
CA LYS A 345 -15.42 -5.67 -0.97
C LYS A 345 -15.35 -4.92 0.34
N SER A 346 -16.25 -3.96 0.54
CA SER A 346 -16.32 -3.12 1.75
C SER A 346 -16.64 -3.95 3.01
N ALA A 347 -17.56 -4.90 2.91
CA ALA A 347 -17.93 -5.76 4.02
C ALA A 347 -16.81 -6.76 4.40
N PHE A 348 -16.08 -7.30 3.42
CA PHE A 348 -14.98 -8.22 3.66
C PHE A 348 -13.89 -7.60 4.55
N ILE A 349 -13.44 -6.39 4.21
CA ILE A 349 -12.36 -5.66 4.90
C ILE A 349 -12.81 -4.97 6.20
N GLY A 350 -14.12 -4.83 6.42
CA GLY A 350 -14.70 -3.94 7.45
C GLY A 350 -14.31 -4.26 8.90
N ASP A 351 -13.82 -5.48 9.16
CA ASP A 351 -13.38 -5.89 10.50
C ASP A 351 -11.88 -5.84 10.68
N THR A 352 -11.09 -5.91 9.62
CA THR A 352 -9.63 -6.06 9.71
C THR A 352 -8.88 -4.79 9.39
N GLN A 353 -9.52 -3.81 8.74
CA GLN A 353 -8.87 -2.59 8.28
C GLN A 353 -9.63 -1.37 8.77
N ASN A 354 -8.91 -0.29 9.09
CA ASN A 354 -9.50 0.98 9.49
C ASN A 354 -9.53 1.92 8.27
N PRO A 355 -10.71 2.17 7.65
CA PRO A 355 -10.86 3.05 6.49
C PRO A 355 -10.23 4.42 6.65
N LEU A 356 -10.50 5.14 7.74
CA LEU A 356 -9.95 6.49 7.93
C LEU A 356 -8.42 6.48 8.04
N LEU A 357 -7.84 5.51 8.77
CA LEU A 357 -6.40 5.37 8.90
C LEU A 357 -5.72 5.05 7.56
N LYS A 358 -6.33 4.18 6.75
CA LYS A 358 -5.85 3.84 5.40
C LYS A 358 -6.01 4.99 4.42
N SER A 359 -7.12 5.73 4.49
CA SER A 359 -7.31 6.97 3.73
C SER A 359 -6.22 7.99 4.04
N TRP A 360 -5.82 8.14 5.31
CA TRP A 360 -4.69 8.99 5.68
C TRP A 360 -3.37 8.49 5.07
N GLU A 361 -3.02 7.21 5.26
CA GLU A 361 -1.82 6.59 4.67
C GLU A 361 -1.74 6.81 3.15
N TYR A 362 -2.82 6.55 2.42
CA TYR A 362 -2.89 6.71 0.96
C TYR A 362 -2.90 8.18 0.52
N THR A 363 -3.32 9.10 1.40
CA THR A 363 -3.17 10.54 1.15
C THR A 363 -1.70 10.95 1.27
N LEU A 364 -0.96 10.40 2.24
CA LEU A 364 0.50 10.61 2.33
C LEU A 364 1.22 10.08 1.09
N ALA A 365 0.85 8.89 0.59
CA ALA A 365 1.40 8.35 -0.65
C ALA A 365 1.22 9.29 -1.85
N THR A 366 0.12 10.06 -1.87
CA THR A 366 -0.14 11.04 -2.94
C THR A 366 0.85 12.22 -2.93
N LEU A 367 1.36 12.60 -1.76
CA LEU A 367 2.34 13.70 -1.65
C LEU A 367 3.64 13.37 -2.39
N ALA A 368 4.04 12.11 -2.47
CA ALA A 368 5.31 11.69 -3.07
C ALA A 368 5.46 12.05 -4.57
N ASP A 369 4.34 12.24 -5.27
CA ASP A 369 4.30 12.61 -6.70
C ASP A 369 3.81 14.06 -6.93
N SER A 370 3.47 14.77 -5.84
CA SER A 370 2.72 16.03 -5.91
C SER A 370 3.51 17.20 -6.51
N ASN A 371 4.84 17.15 -6.41
CA ASN A 371 5.77 18.10 -7.02
C ASN A 371 6.38 17.62 -8.34
N ASP A 372 6.19 16.36 -8.71
CA ASP A 372 6.79 15.83 -9.92
C ASP A 372 6.03 16.30 -11.18
N SER A 373 6.78 16.47 -12.27
CA SER A 373 6.24 16.69 -13.60
C SER A 373 5.61 15.43 -14.22
N SER A 374 5.55 14.33 -13.48
CA SER A 374 5.04 13.03 -13.93
C SER A 374 3.64 13.10 -14.54
N THR A 375 2.66 13.73 -13.87
CA THR A 375 1.30 13.88 -14.45
C THR A 375 1.33 14.66 -15.77
N LEU A 376 2.09 15.76 -15.82
CA LEU A 376 2.22 16.58 -17.02
C LEU A 376 2.86 15.80 -18.16
N ASN A 377 3.97 15.10 -17.90
CA ASN A 377 4.67 14.30 -18.89
C ASN A 377 3.77 13.17 -19.41
N HIS A 378 3.03 12.50 -18.52
CA HIS A 378 2.11 11.45 -18.91
C HIS A 378 1.00 11.95 -19.85
N ILE A 379 0.36 13.08 -19.52
CA ILE A 379 -0.66 13.70 -20.39
C ILE A 379 -0.06 14.12 -21.73
N ARG A 380 1.17 14.66 -21.74
CA ARG A 380 1.86 15.05 -22.98
C ARG A 380 2.15 13.85 -23.89
N VAL A 381 2.53 12.71 -23.32
CA VAL A 381 2.70 11.46 -24.08
C VAL A 381 1.36 11.00 -24.64
N ALA A 382 0.30 10.95 -23.84
CA ALA A 382 -1.03 10.54 -24.29
C ALA A 382 -1.56 11.42 -25.44
N LEU A 383 -1.42 12.75 -25.33
CA LEU A 383 -1.88 13.69 -26.35
C LEU A 383 -1.00 13.72 -27.62
N GLY A 384 0.23 13.19 -27.56
CA GLY A 384 1.17 13.26 -28.68
C GLY A 384 1.73 14.67 -28.86
N TRP A 385 2.64 15.06 -27.97
CA TRP A 385 3.31 16.37 -28.01
C TRP A 385 4.37 16.51 -29.12
N HIS A 386 4.65 15.43 -29.85
CA HIS A 386 5.60 15.35 -30.96
C HIS A 386 4.88 14.98 -32.26
N HIS A 387 5.37 15.47 -33.41
CA HIS A 387 4.69 15.41 -34.71
C HIS A 387 4.77 14.06 -35.44
N ASP A 388 5.38 13.04 -34.84
CA ASP A 388 5.74 11.79 -35.54
C ASP A 388 4.53 10.89 -35.85
N ASP A 389 3.36 11.21 -35.26
CA ASP A 389 2.13 10.44 -35.37
C ASP A 389 0.99 11.29 -35.96
N PRO A 390 0.31 10.82 -37.03
CA PRO A 390 -0.79 11.56 -37.68
C PRO A 390 -1.99 11.84 -36.76
N ASP A 391 -2.23 11.02 -35.73
CA ASP A 391 -3.31 11.22 -34.77
C ASP A 391 -2.84 12.04 -33.54
N SER A 392 -1.68 12.69 -33.58
CA SER A 392 -1.14 13.47 -32.45
C SER A 392 -1.70 14.88 -32.38
N LEU A 393 -1.79 15.45 -31.17
CA LEU A 393 -2.19 16.85 -30.97
C LEU A 393 -1.26 17.81 -31.73
N ALA A 394 0.04 17.54 -31.70
CA ALA A 394 1.03 18.34 -32.44
C ALA A 394 0.76 18.32 -33.95
N HIS A 395 0.48 17.15 -34.53
CA HIS A 395 0.14 17.02 -35.94
C HIS A 395 -1.17 17.73 -36.28
N ILE A 396 -2.23 17.56 -35.48
CA ILE A 396 -3.52 18.25 -35.69
C ILE A 396 -3.35 19.77 -35.73
N ILE A 397 -2.58 20.33 -34.80
CA ILE A 397 -2.28 21.76 -34.75
C ILE A 397 -1.46 22.18 -35.98
N GLN A 398 -0.44 21.41 -36.34
CA GLN A 398 0.45 21.75 -37.44
C GLN A 398 -0.27 21.72 -38.79
N THR A 399 -1.03 20.66 -39.08
CA THR A 399 -1.80 20.55 -40.33
C THR A 399 -2.84 21.66 -40.46
N PHE A 400 -3.52 22.02 -39.36
CA PHE A 400 -4.47 23.15 -39.38
C PHE A 400 -3.76 24.48 -39.67
N VAL A 401 -2.60 24.70 -39.04
CA VAL A 401 -1.82 25.93 -39.29
C VAL A 401 -1.27 25.97 -40.71
N GLU A 402 -0.84 24.84 -41.27
CA GLU A 402 -0.40 24.74 -42.66
C GLU A 402 -1.54 25.13 -43.62
N GLU A 403 -2.75 24.60 -43.42
CA GLU A 403 -3.95 24.96 -44.19
C GLU A 403 -4.26 26.48 -44.09
N GLU A 404 -4.19 27.06 -42.88
CA GLU A 404 -4.47 28.49 -42.68
C GLU A 404 -3.35 29.41 -43.18
N VAL A 405 -2.09 28.96 -43.15
CA VAL A 405 -0.95 29.68 -43.73
C VAL A 405 -1.07 29.72 -45.24
N ASP A 406 -1.51 28.64 -45.88
CA ASP A 406 -1.76 28.62 -47.33
C ASP A 406 -2.94 29.56 -47.69
N ASN A 407 -4.03 29.55 -46.93
CA ASN A 407 -5.11 30.53 -47.07
C ASN A 407 -4.62 31.98 -46.91
N ALA A 408 -3.71 32.23 -45.97
CA ALA A 408 -3.12 33.54 -45.74
C ALA A 408 -2.17 33.95 -46.88
N ARG A 409 -1.42 33.02 -47.47
CA ARG A 409 -0.56 33.27 -48.64
C ARG A 409 -1.38 33.70 -49.85
N ASP A 410 -2.49 33.01 -50.12
CA ASP A 410 -3.40 33.37 -51.20
C ASP A 410 -3.97 34.78 -50.99
N LEU A 411 -4.34 35.13 -49.75
CA LEU A 411 -4.80 36.47 -49.40
C LEU A 411 -3.70 37.53 -49.56
N ILE A 412 -2.47 37.23 -49.15
CA ILE A 412 -1.31 38.13 -49.33
C ILE A 412 -1.09 38.40 -50.81
N GLN A 413 -1.18 37.38 -51.66
CA GLN A 413 -1.02 37.53 -53.12
C GLN A 413 -2.13 38.40 -53.73
N GLN A 414 -3.38 38.25 -53.27
CA GLN A 414 -4.49 39.11 -53.69
C GLN A 414 -4.32 40.56 -53.22
N CYS A 415 -3.87 40.78 -51.98
CA CYS A 415 -3.61 42.11 -51.44
C CYS A 415 -2.43 42.78 -52.15
N GLU A 416 -1.37 42.02 -52.46
CA GLU A 416 -0.21 42.49 -53.24
C GLU A 416 -0.63 42.90 -54.65
N GLN A 417 -1.48 42.11 -55.31
CA GLN A 417 -2.04 42.48 -56.61
C GLN A 417 -2.86 43.77 -56.52
N THR A 418 -3.73 43.89 -55.51
CA THR A 418 -4.56 45.10 -55.29
C THR A 418 -3.71 46.33 -55.00
N TYR A 419 -2.63 46.17 -54.22
CA TYR A 419 -1.65 47.22 -53.94
C TYR A 419 -0.93 47.67 -55.21
N ASN A 420 -0.45 46.72 -56.03
CA ASN A 420 0.23 47.01 -57.30
C ASN A 420 -0.70 47.71 -58.30
N GLU A 421 -1.97 47.31 -58.36
CA GLU A 421 -3.00 47.97 -59.19
C GLU A 421 -3.28 49.40 -58.72
N ALA A 422 -3.46 49.61 -57.41
CA ALA A 422 -3.66 50.94 -56.83
C ALA A 422 -2.44 51.85 -57.01
N HIS A 423 -1.22 51.30 -56.90
CA HIS A 423 0.03 52.02 -57.13
C HIS A 423 0.15 52.46 -58.60
N ALA A 424 -0.12 51.56 -59.56
CA ALA A 424 -0.09 51.87 -60.98
C ALA A 424 -1.14 52.93 -61.38
N GLN A 425 -2.33 52.89 -60.77
CA GLN A 425 -3.37 53.92 -60.96
C GLN A 425 -2.94 55.28 -60.40
N LEU A 426 -2.28 55.32 -59.24
CA LEU A 426 -1.73 56.54 -58.66
C LEU A 426 -0.63 57.12 -59.56
N GLU A 427 0.34 56.31 -60.01
CA GLU A 427 1.41 56.74 -60.92
C GLU A 427 0.86 57.30 -62.24
N TYR A 428 -0.19 56.68 -62.78
CA TYR A 428 -0.87 57.17 -63.98
C TYR A 428 -1.47 58.57 -63.78
N ILE A 429 -2.10 58.81 -62.62
CA ILE A 429 -2.69 60.11 -62.28
C ILE A 429 -1.62 61.15 -61.98
N GLU A 430 -0.56 60.78 -61.25
CA GLU A 430 0.60 61.66 -61.01
C GLU A 430 1.28 62.07 -62.33
N SER A 431 1.37 61.15 -63.30
CA SER A 431 1.87 61.44 -64.65
C SER A 431 0.95 62.39 -65.41
N ARG A 432 -0.38 62.21 -65.33
CA ARG A 432 -1.36 63.14 -65.94
C ARG A 432 -1.37 64.51 -65.26
N MET A 433 -1.15 64.59 -63.95
CA MET A 433 -1.03 65.85 -63.22
C MET A 433 0.16 66.70 -63.67
N ARG A 434 1.21 66.09 -64.26
CA ARG A 434 2.35 66.83 -64.84
C ARG A 434 1.97 67.57 -66.13
N ASN A 435 0.91 67.16 -66.84
CA ASN A 435 0.43 67.77 -68.09
C ASN A 435 -1.14 67.84 -68.15
N PRO A 436 -1.79 68.72 -67.35
CA PRO A 436 -3.25 68.82 -67.31
C PRO A 436 -3.82 69.52 -68.56
N LEU A 437 -4.99 69.07 -69.06
CA LEU A 437 -5.58 69.59 -70.30
C LEU A 437 -6.29 70.94 -70.13
N ASN A 438 -6.81 71.25 -68.93
CA ASN A 438 -7.44 72.52 -68.56
C ASN A 438 -7.60 72.67 -67.01
N GLU A 439 -8.07 73.83 -66.52
CA GLU A 439 -8.23 74.08 -65.06
C GLU A 439 -9.28 73.19 -64.38
N GLN A 440 -10.32 72.74 -65.09
CA GLN A 440 -11.32 71.81 -64.55
C GLN A 440 -10.74 70.39 -64.39
N ASP A 441 -9.96 69.92 -65.37
CA ASP A 441 -9.25 68.64 -65.37
C ASP A 441 -8.22 68.58 -64.22
N ASN A 442 -7.53 69.68 -63.93
CA ASN A 442 -6.60 69.76 -62.79
C ASN A 442 -7.29 69.60 -61.43
N LYS A 443 -8.49 70.18 -61.25
CA LYS A 443 -9.28 70.00 -60.02
C LYS A 443 -9.79 68.57 -59.85
N ILE A 444 -10.18 67.91 -60.95
CA ILE A 444 -10.61 66.50 -60.95
C ILE A 444 -9.43 65.59 -60.60
N LEU A 445 -8.27 65.79 -61.23
CA LEU A 445 -7.06 65.03 -60.95
C LEU A 445 -6.58 65.17 -59.51
N LEU A 446 -6.74 66.34 -58.88
CA LEU A 446 -6.44 66.55 -57.45
C LEU A 446 -7.37 65.74 -56.53
N MET A 447 -8.67 65.68 -56.85
CA MET A 447 -9.62 64.88 -56.09
C MET A 447 -9.38 63.38 -56.27
N ASP A 448 -9.11 62.94 -57.50
CA ASP A 448 -8.79 61.55 -57.80
C ASP A 448 -7.46 61.14 -57.13
N HIS A 449 -6.43 61.97 -57.17
CA HIS A 449 -5.16 61.72 -56.47
C HIS A 449 -5.37 61.52 -54.95
N LEU A 450 -6.20 62.34 -54.30
CA LEU A 450 -6.53 62.15 -52.88
C LEU A 450 -7.26 60.84 -52.62
N ARG A 451 -8.20 60.47 -53.48
CA ARG A 451 -8.96 59.22 -53.40
C ARG A 451 -8.06 58.00 -53.60
N PHE A 452 -7.28 57.94 -54.68
CA PHE A 452 -6.39 56.82 -54.96
C PHE A 452 -5.26 56.69 -53.94
N ARG A 453 -4.83 57.80 -53.32
CA ARG A 453 -3.90 57.75 -52.18
C ARG A 453 -4.54 57.12 -50.94
N GLN A 454 -5.83 57.37 -50.69
CA GLN A 454 -6.56 56.68 -49.62
C GLN A 454 -6.75 55.20 -49.95
N GLU A 455 -7.04 54.85 -51.21
CA GLU A 455 -7.14 53.46 -51.66
C GLU A 455 -5.80 52.73 -51.55
N LEU A 456 -4.68 53.35 -51.92
CA LEU A 456 -3.32 52.81 -51.76
C LEU A 456 -2.95 52.61 -50.28
N ASN A 457 -3.21 53.61 -49.42
CA ASN A 457 -2.94 53.48 -47.99
C ASN A 457 -3.79 52.37 -47.35
N LYS A 458 -5.02 52.19 -47.82
CA LYS A 458 -5.89 51.08 -47.39
C LYS A 458 -5.35 49.74 -47.88
N ALA A 459 -4.95 49.62 -49.14
CA ALA A 459 -4.36 48.40 -49.69
C ALA A 459 -3.03 48.04 -49.01
N LEU A 460 -2.20 49.02 -48.67
CA LEU A 460 -0.96 48.83 -47.89
C LEU A 460 -1.27 48.32 -46.48
N TYR A 461 -2.24 48.92 -45.80
CA TYR A 461 -2.69 48.47 -44.49
C TYR A 461 -3.24 47.04 -44.52
N ASP A 462 -4.04 46.70 -45.54
CA ASP A 462 -4.61 45.37 -45.73
C ASP A 462 -3.49 44.32 -46.01
N TRP A 463 -2.48 44.69 -46.81
CA TRP A 463 -1.31 43.85 -47.09
C TRP A 463 -0.43 43.63 -45.86
N ASP A 464 -0.10 44.68 -45.11
CA ASP A 464 0.67 44.60 -43.86
C ASP A 464 -0.07 43.75 -42.81
N THR A 465 -1.40 43.92 -42.72
CA THR A 465 -2.25 43.13 -41.81
C THR A 465 -2.24 41.65 -42.18
N ALA A 466 -2.30 41.31 -43.49
CA ALA A 466 -2.24 39.94 -43.97
C ALA A 466 -0.86 39.29 -43.72
N GLN A 467 0.24 40.03 -43.90
CA GLN A 467 1.59 39.55 -43.58
C GLN A 467 1.79 39.32 -42.08
N GLU A 468 1.34 40.25 -41.23
CA GLU A 468 1.39 40.08 -39.78
C GLU A 468 0.53 38.90 -39.31
N LYS A 469 -0.64 38.68 -39.93
CA LYS A 469 -1.48 37.51 -39.68
C LYS A 469 -0.73 36.20 -39.98
N ALA A 470 -0.06 36.12 -41.14
CA ALA A 470 0.72 34.93 -41.52
C ALA A 470 1.91 34.67 -40.57
N LYS A 471 2.63 35.71 -40.15
CA LYS A 471 3.70 35.58 -39.14
C LYS A 471 3.18 35.02 -37.81
N LYS A 472 2.02 35.51 -37.36
CA LYS A 472 1.38 35.02 -36.12
C LYS A 472 0.94 33.57 -36.25
N LEU A 473 0.35 33.18 -37.38
CA LEU A 473 -0.04 31.79 -37.65
C LEU A 473 1.18 30.84 -37.56
N PHE A 474 2.33 31.23 -38.10
CA PHE A 474 3.54 30.42 -38.04
C PHE A 474 4.06 30.21 -36.59
N ALA A 475 3.88 31.22 -35.72
CA ALA A 475 4.27 31.13 -34.31
C ALA A 475 3.24 30.39 -33.43
N LEU A 476 2.01 30.20 -33.93
CA LEU A 476 0.87 29.69 -33.17
C LEU A 476 1.10 28.28 -32.58
N PRO A 477 1.65 27.28 -33.30
CA PRO A 477 1.85 25.94 -32.73
C PRO A 477 2.73 25.93 -31.48
N ASN A 478 3.90 26.59 -31.56
CA ASN A 478 4.83 26.68 -30.44
C ASN A 478 4.23 27.46 -29.27
N PHE A 479 3.47 28.53 -29.56
CA PHE A 479 2.75 29.28 -28.55
C PHE A 479 1.72 28.40 -27.82
N LEU A 480 0.86 27.69 -28.55
CA LEU A 480 -0.19 26.84 -27.99
C LEU A 480 0.39 25.72 -27.12
N LEU A 481 1.41 25.01 -27.60
CA LEU A 481 2.07 23.96 -26.83
C LEU A 481 2.70 24.54 -25.54
N SER A 482 3.32 25.72 -25.62
CA SER A 482 3.88 26.38 -24.43
C SER A 482 2.82 26.87 -23.44
N PHE A 483 1.66 27.31 -23.94
CA PHE A 483 0.52 27.73 -23.13
C PHE A 483 -0.07 26.53 -22.38
N TYR A 484 -0.44 25.46 -23.09
CA TYR A 484 -1.03 24.28 -22.46
C TYR A 484 -0.07 23.57 -21.51
N THR A 485 1.24 23.60 -21.76
CA THR A 485 2.24 23.08 -20.80
C THR A 485 2.15 23.77 -19.42
N LYS A 486 1.78 25.06 -19.38
CA LYS A 486 1.62 25.83 -18.14
C LYS A 486 0.24 25.64 -17.49
N ILE A 487 -0.79 25.35 -18.28
CA ILE A 487 -2.18 25.28 -17.81
C ILE A 487 -2.59 23.86 -17.41
N ILE A 488 -2.06 22.81 -18.06
CA ILE A 488 -2.37 21.40 -17.74
C ILE A 488 -2.25 21.10 -16.23
N PRO A 489 -1.18 21.49 -15.51
CA PRO A 489 -1.06 21.20 -14.07
C PRO A 489 -2.12 21.88 -13.19
N GLN A 490 -2.87 22.84 -13.71
CA GLN A 490 -3.98 23.49 -12.98
C GLN A 490 -5.28 22.69 -13.11
N TYR A 491 -5.45 21.99 -14.24
CA TYR A 491 -6.65 21.23 -14.59
C TYR A 491 -6.53 19.73 -14.33
N PHE A 492 -5.31 19.21 -14.32
CA PHE A 492 -5.02 17.80 -14.09
C PHE A 492 -4.06 17.64 -12.92
N ARG A 493 -4.45 16.78 -11.99
CA ARG A 493 -3.65 16.36 -10.83
C ARG A 493 -3.61 14.85 -10.78
N SER A 494 -2.83 14.29 -9.87
CA SER A 494 -2.80 12.86 -9.62
C SER A 494 -3.11 12.57 -8.16
N SER A 495 -3.68 11.40 -7.91
CA SER A 495 -3.74 10.80 -6.58
C SER A 495 -3.24 9.37 -6.63
N TYR A 496 -2.61 8.94 -5.54
CA TYR A 496 -2.30 7.53 -5.36
C TYR A 496 -3.59 6.71 -5.47
N ASP A 497 -3.54 5.60 -6.20
CA ASP A 497 -4.67 4.68 -6.31
C ASP A 497 -4.21 3.25 -6.08
N ALA A 498 -4.65 2.71 -4.93
CA ALA A 498 -4.33 1.36 -4.50
C ALA A 498 -4.89 0.31 -5.47
N PHE A 499 -6.04 0.57 -6.11
CA PHE A 499 -6.73 -0.39 -7.00
C PHE A 499 -6.01 -0.61 -8.33
N ILE A 500 -5.00 0.19 -8.68
CA ILE A 500 -4.19 -0.03 -9.89
C ILE A 500 -3.45 -1.39 -9.83
N GLN A 501 -3.28 -1.96 -8.63
CA GLN A 501 -2.78 -3.32 -8.48
C GLN A 501 -3.66 -4.40 -9.13
N GLU A 502 -4.93 -4.12 -9.46
CA GLU A 502 -5.80 -5.02 -10.24
C GLU A 502 -5.20 -5.41 -11.61
N PHE A 503 -4.25 -4.61 -12.12
CA PHE A 503 -3.58 -4.83 -13.41
C PHE A 503 -2.13 -5.35 -13.27
N SER A 504 -1.64 -5.57 -12.04
CA SER A 504 -0.27 -6.02 -11.78
C SER A 504 -0.24 -7.40 -11.13
N HIS A 505 0.57 -8.32 -11.68
CA HIS A 505 0.64 -9.71 -11.24
C HIS A 505 1.53 -9.95 -10.00
N LEU A 506 2.13 -8.91 -9.41
CA LEU A 506 3.12 -9.02 -8.33
C LEU A 506 2.71 -8.25 -7.07
N TYR A 507 2.14 -8.94 -6.09
CA TYR A 507 1.53 -8.33 -4.90
C TYR A 507 2.51 -7.62 -3.94
N ALA A 508 3.73 -8.15 -3.77
CA ALA A 508 4.65 -7.70 -2.71
C ALA A 508 5.55 -6.50 -3.09
N ASP A 509 5.76 -6.26 -4.39
CA ASP A 509 6.73 -5.26 -4.90
C ASP A 509 6.17 -4.50 -6.13
N SER A 510 4.83 -4.35 -6.25
CA SER A 510 4.24 -3.59 -7.36
C SER A 510 4.48 -2.09 -7.19
N PRO A 511 4.89 -1.38 -8.25
CA PRO A 511 5.08 0.06 -8.19
C PRO A 511 3.79 0.80 -7.84
N ALA A 512 3.93 1.94 -7.16
CA ALA A 512 2.82 2.79 -6.77
C ALA A 512 2.10 3.35 -8.01
N GLY A 513 0.84 2.95 -8.19
CA GLY A 513 -0.02 3.48 -9.23
C GLY A 513 -0.63 4.82 -8.84
N PHE A 514 -0.72 5.73 -9.79
CA PHE A 514 -1.36 7.03 -9.66
C PHE A 514 -2.45 7.19 -10.72
N ARG A 515 -3.58 7.72 -10.30
CA ARG A 515 -4.73 8.02 -11.16
C ARG A 515 -4.82 9.51 -11.41
N ILE A 516 -5.12 9.87 -12.65
CA ILE A 516 -5.35 11.27 -13.02
C ILE A 516 -6.71 11.73 -12.50
N LEU A 517 -6.70 12.89 -11.87
CA LEU A 517 -7.84 13.66 -11.40
C LEU A 517 -8.02 14.89 -12.27
N PHE A 518 -9.25 15.16 -12.71
CA PHE A 518 -9.63 16.38 -13.38
C PHE A 518 -10.19 17.39 -12.37
N THR A 519 -9.61 18.59 -12.30
CA THR A 519 -9.93 19.58 -11.28
C THR A 519 -11.08 20.51 -11.66
N HIS A 520 -11.52 20.49 -12.92
CA HIS A 520 -12.48 21.45 -13.49
C HIS A 520 -12.04 22.92 -13.33
N GLY A 521 -10.72 23.17 -13.19
CA GLY A 521 -10.17 24.50 -12.90
C GLY A 521 -10.41 25.00 -11.47
N ARG A 522 -10.87 24.12 -10.57
CA ARG A 522 -11.15 24.45 -9.16
C ARG A 522 -9.96 24.13 -8.28
N SER A 523 -9.66 25.02 -7.34
CA SER A 523 -8.57 24.83 -6.39
C SER A 523 -8.86 23.78 -5.31
N HIS A 524 -10.13 23.49 -5.03
CA HIS A 524 -10.52 22.64 -3.92
C HIS A 524 -10.56 21.14 -4.30
N PRO A 525 -9.75 20.27 -3.66
CA PRO A 525 -9.60 18.87 -4.06
C PRO A 525 -10.87 18.01 -4.03
N ASN A 526 -11.79 18.26 -3.11
CA ASN A 526 -13.08 17.53 -3.05
C ASN A 526 -13.99 17.70 -4.28
N THR A 527 -13.69 18.67 -5.15
CA THR A 527 -14.43 18.88 -6.40
C THR A 527 -13.76 18.23 -7.61
N TRP A 528 -12.63 17.56 -7.40
CA TRP A 528 -11.89 16.90 -8.46
C TRP A 528 -12.49 15.53 -8.76
N SER A 529 -12.51 15.18 -10.03
CA SER A 529 -13.12 13.95 -10.53
C SER A 529 -12.01 12.99 -10.97
N ALA A 530 -11.96 11.80 -10.39
CA ALA A 530 -11.05 10.75 -10.82
C ALA A 530 -11.48 10.18 -12.17
N ILE A 531 -10.51 9.91 -13.05
CA ILE A 531 -10.74 9.38 -14.39
C ILE A 531 -10.51 7.87 -14.39
N TYR A 532 -11.52 7.11 -14.82
CA TYR A 532 -11.53 5.64 -14.83
C TYR A 532 -11.64 5.01 -16.21
N SER A 533 -12.07 5.77 -17.21
CA SER A 533 -12.28 5.26 -18.56
C SER A 533 -11.79 6.21 -19.64
N ILE A 534 -11.67 5.70 -20.87
CA ILE A 534 -11.32 6.51 -22.04
C ILE A 534 -12.39 7.59 -22.29
N ASN A 535 -13.67 7.29 -22.08
CA ASN A 535 -14.74 8.26 -22.29
C ASN A 535 -14.70 9.39 -21.26
N GLU A 536 -14.42 9.08 -19.99
CA GLU A 536 -14.20 10.09 -18.95
C GLU A 536 -12.94 10.92 -19.25
N PHE A 537 -11.87 10.29 -19.75
CA PHE A 537 -10.64 10.98 -20.15
C PHE A 537 -10.89 11.96 -21.30
N ILE A 538 -11.56 11.50 -22.38
CA ILE A 538 -11.91 12.33 -23.53
C ILE A 538 -12.88 13.45 -23.12
N SER A 539 -13.88 13.16 -22.28
CA SER A 539 -14.80 14.18 -21.77
C SER A 539 -14.06 15.27 -20.97
N SER A 540 -13.13 14.87 -20.11
CA SER A 540 -12.30 15.79 -19.31
C SER A 540 -11.39 16.65 -20.19
N LEU A 541 -10.81 16.07 -21.25
CA LEU A 541 -10.02 16.82 -22.23
C LEU A 541 -10.88 17.80 -23.06
N SER A 542 -12.07 17.39 -23.48
CA SER A 542 -13.00 18.27 -24.19
C SER A 542 -13.40 19.46 -23.31
N GLU A 543 -13.76 19.22 -22.04
CA GLU A 543 -14.05 20.28 -21.07
C GLU A 543 -12.83 21.19 -20.81
N PHE A 544 -11.63 20.62 -20.74
CA PHE A 544 -10.38 21.37 -20.61
C PHE A 544 -10.15 22.34 -21.78
N PHE A 545 -10.23 21.87 -23.02
CA PHE A 545 -10.02 22.73 -24.19
C PHE A 545 -11.13 23.79 -24.33
N SER A 546 -12.38 23.46 -24.02
CA SER A 546 -13.47 24.45 -24.01
C SER A 546 -13.35 25.49 -22.90
N SER A 547 -12.95 25.10 -21.69
CA SER A 547 -12.84 26.02 -20.55
C SER A 547 -11.65 26.97 -20.65
N THR A 548 -10.58 26.56 -21.32
CA THR A 548 -9.36 27.36 -21.51
C THR A 548 -9.43 28.29 -22.73
N GLU A 549 -10.43 28.13 -23.60
CA GLU A 549 -10.61 28.93 -24.82
C GLU A 549 -10.64 30.43 -24.54
N VAL A 550 -11.46 30.87 -23.58
CA VAL A 550 -11.60 32.30 -23.26
C VAL A 550 -10.29 32.90 -22.76
N GLU A 551 -9.54 32.17 -21.93
CA GLU A 551 -8.25 32.63 -21.43
C GLU A 551 -7.21 32.71 -22.55
N LEU A 552 -7.22 31.72 -23.46
CA LEU A 552 -6.30 31.65 -24.60
C LEU A 552 -6.52 32.81 -25.57
N LEU A 553 -7.77 33.11 -25.92
CA LEU A 553 -8.14 34.22 -26.79
C LEU A 553 -7.70 35.59 -26.24
N GLY A 554 -7.58 35.72 -24.92
CA GLY A 554 -7.09 36.94 -24.25
C GLY A 554 -5.57 37.14 -24.26
N LYS A 555 -4.76 36.19 -24.79
CA LYS A 555 -3.29 36.29 -24.76
C LYS A 555 -2.74 37.01 -26.00
N HIS A 556 -1.62 37.72 -25.82
CA HIS A 556 -0.97 38.48 -26.89
C HIS A 556 -0.56 37.65 -28.13
N GLY A 557 -0.28 36.35 -27.96
CA GLY A 557 0.05 35.45 -29.08
C GLY A 557 -1.13 35.12 -30.00
N VAL A 558 -2.37 35.40 -29.57
CA VAL A 558 -3.61 35.03 -30.26
C VAL A 558 -4.41 36.25 -30.74
N LEU A 559 -4.07 37.46 -30.26
CA LEU A 559 -4.72 38.70 -30.70
C LEU A 559 -4.66 38.86 -32.23
N GLY A 560 -5.83 38.93 -32.87
CA GLY A 560 -6.00 38.98 -34.33
C GLY A 560 -6.08 37.61 -35.03
N LEU A 561 -6.12 36.50 -34.28
CA LEU A 561 -6.32 35.12 -34.76
C LEU A 561 -7.46 34.42 -34.00
N GLU A 562 -8.41 35.17 -33.46
CA GLU A 562 -9.44 34.64 -32.56
C GLU A 562 -10.32 33.59 -33.27
N LYS A 563 -10.71 33.87 -34.52
CA LYS A 563 -11.57 32.98 -35.32
C LYS A 563 -10.86 31.67 -35.66
N GLU A 564 -9.60 31.75 -36.08
CA GLU A 564 -8.77 30.60 -36.44
C GLU A 564 -8.48 29.74 -35.21
N THR A 565 -8.23 30.38 -34.06
CA THR A 565 -7.95 29.68 -32.81
C THR A 565 -9.18 28.94 -32.29
N SER A 566 -10.38 29.55 -32.32
CA SER A 566 -11.63 28.85 -31.98
C SER A 566 -11.91 27.68 -32.94
N ALA A 567 -11.67 27.86 -34.24
CA ALA A 567 -11.82 26.78 -35.22
C ALA A 567 -10.85 25.62 -34.95
N LEU A 568 -9.60 25.91 -34.57
CA LEU A 568 -8.62 24.91 -34.17
C LEU A 568 -9.06 24.14 -32.92
N ILE A 569 -9.55 24.82 -31.88
CA ILE A 569 -10.06 24.17 -30.66
C ILE A 569 -11.20 23.21 -30.99
N HIS A 570 -12.16 23.63 -31.82
CA HIS A 570 -13.22 22.75 -32.29
C HIS A 570 -12.69 21.53 -33.07
N ARG A 571 -11.66 21.71 -33.91
CA ARG A 571 -11.00 20.61 -34.64
C ARG A 571 -10.27 19.64 -33.70
N ILE A 572 -9.65 20.16 -32.63
CA ILE A 572 -9.03 19.35 -31.57
C ILE A 572 -10.10 18.51 -30.89
N ILE A 573 -11.16 19.15 -30.35
CA ILE A 573 -12.26 18.46 -29.66
C ILE A 573 -12.89 17.39 -30.56
N SER A 574 -13.19 17.72 -31.82
CA SER A 574 -13.75 16.76 -32.77
C SER A 574 -12.80 15.57 -33.04
N SER A 575 -11.48 15.79 -33.01
CA SER A 575 -10.50 14.73 -33.23
C SER A 575 -10.35 13.83 -32.01
N LEU A 576 -10.45 14.35 -30.78
CA LEU A 576 -10.41 13.57 -29.54
C LEU A 576 -11.48 12.47 -29.48
N HIS A 577 -12.65 12.72 -30.07
CA HIS A 577 -13.76 11.77 -30.13
C HIS A 577 -13.61 10.68 -31.20
N LYS A 578 -12.57 10.71 -32.05
CA LYS A 578 -12.32 9.67 -33.06
C LYS A 578 -11.65 8.46 -32.41
N ASN A 579 -12.07 7.26 -32.82
CA ASN A 579 -11.45 6.00 -32.34
C ASN A 579 -9.95 5.92 -32.68
N SER A 580 -9.51 6.50 -33.81
CA SER A 580 -8.09 6.54 -34.19
C SER A 580 -7.24 7.27 -33.15
N PHE A 581 -7.71 8.43 -32.67
CA PHE A 581 -7.04 9.18 -31.62
C PHE A 581 -6.98 8.41 -30.30
N GLN A 582 -8.07 7.76 -29.91
CA GLN A 582 -8.13 6.98 -28.67
C GLN A 582 -7.18 5.78 -28.69
N GLU A 583 -7.12 5.05 -29.81
CA GLU A 583 -6.15 3.96 -30.01
C GLU A 583 -4.71 4.46 -30.00
N ALA A 584 -4.45 5.59 -30.66
CA ALA A 584 -3.13 6.19 -30.71
C ALA A 584 -2.67 6.68 -29.32
N ALA A 585 -3.56 7.28 -28.52
CA ALA A 585 -3.24 7.73 -27.18
C ALA A 585 -2.77 6.57 -26.27
N ILE A 586 -3.46 5.43 -26.30
CA ILE A 586 -3.06 4.24 -25.54
C ILE A 586 -1.76 3.65 -26.09
N THR A 587 -1.62 3.60 -27.42
CA THR A 587 -0.41 3.11 -28.09
C THR A 587 0.83 3.93 -27.69
N ARG A 588 0.73 5.26 -27.65
CA ARG A 588 1.81 6.16 -27.22
C ARG A 588 2.23 5.90 -25.78
N ILE A 589 1.27 5.68 -24.88
CA ILE A 589 1.57 5.32 -23.48
C ILE A 589 2.34 4.00 -23.44
N LEU A 590 1.85 2.95 -24.11
CA LEU A 590 2.51 1.66 -24.08
C LEU A 590 3.92 1.70 -24.67
N GLN A 591 4.11 2.42 -25.77
CA GLN A 591 5.43 2.63 -26.35
C GLN A 591 6.34 3.45 -25.43
N GLY A 592 5.82 4.50 -24.78
CA GLY A 592 6.55 5.33 -23.83
C GLY A 592 7.07 4.55 -22.62
N TYR A 593 6.37 3.50 -22.20
CA TYR A 593 6.76 2.60 -21.12
C TYR A 593 7.46 1.30 -21.60
N ASN A 594 7.77 1.17 -22.90
CA ASN A 594 8.37 -0.05 -23.50
C ASN A 594 7.53 -1.34 -23.28
N LEU A 595 6.21 -1.23 -23.36
CA LEU A 595 5.26 -2.32 -23.17
C LEU A 595 4.72 -2.86 -24.50
N PRO A 596 4.31 -4.14 -24.57
CA PRO A 596 3.74 -4.72 -25.77
C PRO A 596 2.39 -4.07 -26.12
N VAL A 597 2.18 -3.77 -27.41
CA VAL A 597 0.94 -3.15 -27.92
C VAL A 597 0.05 -4.25 -28.54
N PRO A 598 -1.08 -4.61 -27.92
CA PRO A 598 -2.00 -5.58 -28.50
C PRO A 598 -2.81 -4.95 -29.65
N GLN A 599 -3.11 -5.73 -30.70
CA GLN A 599 -3.85 -5.24 -31.87
C GLN A 599 -5.13 -6.07 -32.11
N PRO A 600 -6.31 -5.44 -32.32
CA PRO A 600 -6.62 -4.02 -32.13
C PRO A 600 -6.70 -3.62 -30.64
N VAL A 601 -6.20 -2.43 -30.30
CA VAL A 601 -5.98 -1.99 -28.89
C VAL A 601 -7.29 -1.89 -28.11
N LEU A 602 -8.33 -1.25 -28.66
CA LEU A 602 -9.62 -1.06 -27.96
C LEU A 602 -10.34 -2.37 -27.64
N ASN A 603 -10.06 -3.45 -28.38
CA ASN A 603 -10.64 -4.77 -28.13
C ASN A 603 -9.79 -5.63 -27.19
N ASN A 604 -8.57 -5.19 -26.84
CA ASN A 604 -7.62 -5.92 -26.00
C ASN A 604 -7.15 -5.10 -24.80
N LEU A 605 -7.97 -4.14 -24.33
CA LEU A 605 -7.67 -3.30 -23.17
C LEU A 605 -7.43 -4.12 -21.89
N ASP A 606 -7.99 -5.32 -21.81
CA ASP A 606 -7.79 -6.28 -20.73
C ASP A 606 -6.35 -6.78 -20.58
N LYS A 607 -5.53 -6.64 -21.63
CA LYS A 607 -4.13 -7.08 -21.68
C LYS A 607 -3.15 -5.94 -21.40
N ILE A 608 -3.65 -4.76 -21.05
CA ILE A 608 -2.87 -3.53 -20.94
C ILE A 608 -2.75 -3.14 -19.46
N SER A 609 -1.52 -2.84 -19.02
CA SER A 609 -1.24 -2.42 -17.64
C SER A 609 -1.20 -0.90 -17.43
N HIS A 610 -1.02 -0.11 -18.49
CA HIS A 610 -0.88 1.34 -18.44
C HIS A 610 -1.90 2.02 -19.37
N THR A 611 -2.55 3.07 -18.90
CA THR A 611 -3.59 3.80 -19.66
C THR A 611 -3.37 5.30 -19.58
N PRO A 612 -3.97 6.12 -20.45
CA PRO A 612 -3.83 7.58 -20.39
C PRO A 612 -4.26 8.24 -19.06
N TRP A 613 -5.03 7.53 -18.22
CA TRP A 613 -5.53 8.03 -16.93
C TRP A 613 -4.87 7.36 -15.71
N VAL A 614 -3.94 6.41 -15.93
CA VAL A 614 -3.23 5.69 -14.86
C VAL A 614 -1.76 5.51 -15.24
N TYR A 615 -0.87 5.88 -14.31
CA TYR A 615 0.56 5.72 -14.49
C TYR A 615 1.26 5.25 -13.21
N VAL A 616 2.51 4.81 -13.37
CA VAL A 616 3.42 4.53 -12.26
C VAL A 616 4.26 5.78 -12.01
N SER A 617 4.20 6.32 -10.80
CA SER A 617 4.97 7.51 -10.41
C SER A 617 6.47 7.22 -10.26
N GLY A 618 7.28 8.27 -10.48
CA GLY A 618 8.72 8.29 -10.15
C GLY A 618 9.03 8.72 -8.71
N GLY A 619 8.01 9.01 -7.89
CA GLY A 619 8.16 9.44 -6.50
C GLY A 619 8.92 8.43 -5.65
N THR A 620 9.79 8.93 -4.78
CA THR A 620 10.65 8.13 -3.90
C THR A 620 10.34 8.40 -2.43
N VAL A 621 10.93 7.62 -1.53
CA VAL A 621 10.92 7.94 -0.08
C VAL A 621 11.43 9.36 0.15
N GLU A 622 12.46 9.77 -0.59
CA GLU A 622 13.10 11.06 -0.41
C GLU A 622 12.19 12.23 -0.76
N THR A 623 11.49 12.14 -1.90
CA THR A 623 10.53 13.18 -2.29
C THR A 623 9.42 13.27 -1.28
N LEU A 624 8.90 12.13 -0.79
CA LEU A 624 7.88 12.12 0.25
C LEU A 624 8.35 12.77 1.56
N LEU A 625 9.52 12.39 2.06
CA LEU A 625 10.06 12.94 3.31
C LEU A 625 10.34 14.45 3.19
N LYS A 626 10.92 14.89 2.07
CA LYS A 626 11.13 16.33 1.81
C LYS A 626 9.82 17.10 1.75
N ASP A 627 8.86 16.60 0.99
CA ASP A 627 7.58 17.27 0.73
C ASP A 627 6.69 17.31 1.99
N TYR A 628 6.67 16.25 2.80
CA TYR A 628 5.83 16.20 3.99
C TYR A 628 6.34 17.10 5.13
N PHE A 629 7.65 17.12 5.37
CA PHE A 629 8.27 17.94 6.43
C PHE A 629 8.67 19.34 5.98
N GLU A 630 8.38 19.69 4.72
CA GLU A 630 8.68 21.00 4.16
C GLU A 630 10.19 21.31 4.18
N ASN A 631 11.02 20.26 4.06
CA ASN A 631 12.47 20.40 4.08
C ASN A 631 12.96 21.01 2.77
N SER A 632 13.71 22.11 2.89
CA SER A 632 14.38 22.74 1.74
C SER A 632 15.73 22.10 1.40
N GLU A 633 16.32 21.34 2.33
CA GLU A 633 17.66 20.75 2.22
C GLU A 633 17.61 19.27 1.81
N GLU A 634 18.75 18.72 1.38
CA GLU A 634 18.86 17.30 1.05
C GLU A 634 18.89 16.43 2.32
N LEU A 635 18.23 15.28 2.26
CA LEU A 635 18.15 14.35 3.40
C LEU A 635 19.49 13.66 3.60
N THR A 636 19.90 13.50 4.85
CA THR A 636 21.12 12.76 5.17
C THR A 636 20.86 11.26 5.07
N HIS A 637 21.54 10.60 4.14
CA HIS A 637 21.42 9.15 3.93
C HIS A 637 22.78 8.49 3.70
N ILE A 638 22.84 7.17 3.93
CA ILE A 638 24.01 6.32 3.74
C ILE A 638 23.62 5.16 2.84
N GLU A 639 24.40 4.87 1.81
CA GLU A 639 24.10 3.84 0.82
C GLU A 639 25.14 2.71 0.78
N LYS A 640 24.70 1.49 0.45
CA LYS A 640 25.57 0.34 0.22
C LYS A 640 24.96 -0.64 -0.79
N HIS A 641 25.79 -1.19 -1.67
CA HIS A 641 25.47 -2.38 -2.45
C HIS A 641 26.11 -3.60 -1.75
N PRO A 642 25.37 -4.35 -0.92
CA PRO A 642 25.89 -5.56 -0.28
C PRO A 642 25.96 -6.72 -1.28
N GLU A 643 27.04 -7.50 -1.26
CA GLU A 643 27.14 -8.71 -2.09
C GLU A 643 26.37 -9.89 -1.50
N ASN A 644 26.19 -9.91 -0.18
CA ASN A 644 25.54 -11.00 0.56
C ASN A 644 24.92 -10.49 1.87
N ALA A 645 24.17 -11.36 2.56
CA ALA A 645 23.49 -11.01 3.80
C ALA A 645 24.44 -10.65 4.96
N HIS A 646 25.66 -11.19 4.98
CA HIS A 646 26.67 -10.82 5.99
C HIS A 646 27.08 -9.36 5.82
N GLU A 647 27.44 -8.95 4.61
CA GLU A 647 27.81 -7.56 4.33
C GLU A 647 26.67 -6.59 4.65
N LEU A 648 25.42 -6.99 4.39
CA LEU A 648 24.25 -6.19 4.73
C LEU A 648 24.08 -6.04 6.26
N ALA A 649 24.26 -7.11 7.03
CA ALA A 649 24.22 -7.06 8.50
C ALA A 649 25.34 -6.17 9.08
N ALA A 650 26.55 -6.28 8.52
CA ALA A 650 27.68 -5.45 8.91
C ALA A 650 27.42 -3.96 8.57
N PHE A 651 26.89 -3.69 7.37
CA PHE A 651 26.55 -2.33 6.93
C PHE A 651 25.61 -1.62 7.91
N PHE A 652 24.49 -2.22 8.29
CA PHE A 652 23.56 -1.57 9.22
C PHE A 652 24.18 -1.38 10.62
N SER A 653 24.97 -2.36 11.09
CA SER A 653 25.66 -2.26 12.38
C SER A 653 26.69 -1.12 12.38
N ASP A 654 27.49 -0.99 11.32
CA ASP A 654 28.48 0.08 11.15
C ASP A 654 27.81 1.44 10.98
N ALA A 655 26.73 1.51 10.19
CA ALA A 655 25.99 2.76 9.98
C ALA A 655 25.41 3.31 11.31
N LEU A 656 24.92 2.44 12.19
CA LEU A 656 24.44 2.82 13.52
C LEU A 656 25.59 3.20 14.48
N LYS A 657 26.75 2.51 14.39
CA LYS A 657 27.98 2.88 15.13
C LYS A 657 28.49 4.27 14.77
N ASP A 658 28.30 4.71 13.54
CA ASP A 658 28.77 6.00 13.07
C ASP A 658 27.84 7.17 13.39
N LEU A 659 26.67 6.91 13.99
CA LEU A 659 25.73 7.97 14.35
C LEU A 659 26.23 8.85 15.52
N PRO A 660 25.87 10.15 15.54
CA PRO A 660 26.12 11.03 16.67
C PRO A 660 25.57 10.46 18.00
N SER A 661 26.30 10.62 19.11
CA SER A 661 25.90 10.07 20.43
C SER A 661 24.52 10.55 20.90
N ALA A 662 24.15 11.79 20.55
CA ALA A 662 22.81 12.30 20.84
C ALA A 662 21.73 11.47 20.15
N ILE A 663 21.90 11.10 18.87
CA ILE A 663 20.94 10.26 18.13
C ILE A 663 20.95 8.84 18.69
N LYS A 664 22.13 8.27 18.97
CA LYS A 664 22.25 6.93 19.57
C LYS A 664 21.40 6.79 20.82
N SER A 665 21.44 7.76 21.74
CA SER A 665 20.67 7.69 22.99
C SER A 665 19.16 7.51 22.78
N TYR A 666 18.56 8.10 21.73
CA TYR A 666 17.14 7.91 21.42
C TYR A 666 16.83 6.53 20.82
N LEU A 667 17.80 5.97 20.09
CA LEU A 667 17.69 4.66 19.44
C LEU A 667 17.90 3.51 20.42
N GLU A 668 18.77 3.68 21.43
CA GLU A 668 19.05 2.70 22.49
C GLU A 668 17.78 2.37 23.29
N ASP A 669 17.00 3.40 23.63
CA ASP A 669 15.73 3.26 24.37
C ASP A 669 14.63 2.59 23.54
N GLY A 670 14.86 2.34 22.23
CA GLY A 670 13.87 1.77 21.31
C GLY A 670 12.65 2.65 21.05
N SER A 671 12.72 3.92 21.45
CA SER A 671 11.62 4.89 21.39
C SER A 671 11.39 5.48 20.00
N HIS A 672 12.43 5.45 19.17
CA HIS A 672 12.45 5.99 17.81
C HIS A 672 13.05 4.97 16.84
N SER A 673 12.58 5.02 15.59
CA SER A 673 13.04 4.19 14.49
C SER A 673 13.65 5.02 13.37
N LEU A 674 14.56 4.41 12.60
CA LEU A 674 15.12 5.04 11.40
C LEU A 674 14.48 4.46 10.15
N ILE A 675 14.27 5.25 9.11
CA ILE A 675 13.77 4.74 7.83
C ILE A 675 14.92 4.14 7.03
N ALA A 676 14.70 2.98 6.42
CA ALA A 676 15.62 2.33 5.49
C ALA A 676 14.89 1.83 4.25
N SER A 677 15.61 1.70 3.15
CA SER A 677 15.10 1.12 1.91
C SER A 677 16.05 0.08 1.33
N SER A 678 15.48 -1.03 0.87
CA SER A 678 16.10 -1.97 -0.04
C SER A 678 15.79 -1.57 -1.49
N PRO A 679 16.33 -2.27 -2.50
CA PRO A 679 16.00 -2.03 -3.91
C PRO A 679 14.51 -2.10 -4.25
N THR A 680 13.71 -2.85 -3.49
CA THR A 680 12.30 -3.10 -3.76
C THR A 680 11.35 -2.75 -2.61
N HIS A 681 11.85 -2.49 -1.40
CA HIS A 681 11.03 -2.33 -0.20
C HIS A 681 11.54 -1.23 0.72
N VAL A 682 10.65 -0.59 1.48
CA VAL A 682 10.98 0.44 2.47
C VAL A 682 10.43 0.01 3.81
N PHE A 683 11.21 0.19 4.87
CA PHE A 683 10.96 -0.37 6.20
C PHE A 683 11.63 0.47 7.29
N SER A 684 11.34 0.15 8.56
CA SER A 684 11.89 0.90 9.70
C SER A 684 12.91 0.05 10.46
N ILE A 685 14.04 0.64 10.86
CA ILE A 685 15.10 0.01 11.64
C ILE A 685 14.74 0.03 13.12
N ILE A 686 14.79 -1.15 13.75
CA ILE A 686 14.53 -1.36 15.19
C ILE A 686 15.85 -1.46 15.96
N ALA A 687 16.59 -0.35 16.00
CA ALA A 687 17.94 -0.29 16.57
C ALA A 687 18.02 -0.77 18.04
N GLY A 688 16.99 -0.51 18.85
CA GLY A 688 16.90 -0.94 20.26
C GLY A 688 16.52 -2.41 20.49
N SER A 689 16.39 -3.22 19.43
CA SER A 689 16.17 -4.67 19.56
C SER A 689 17.35 -5.31 20.30
N PRO A 690 17.17 -6.13 21.37
CA PRO A 690 18.24 -6.46 22.31
C PRO A 690 19.56 -6.96 21.69
N LEU A 691 19.51 -7.96 20.82
CA LEU A 691 20.72 -8.50 20.19
C LEU A 691 21.26 -7.62 19.07
N PHE A 692 20.41 -6.82 18.44
CA PHE A 692 20.85 -5.90 17.40
C PHE A 692 21.51 -4.67 18.02
N LEU A 693 20.98 -4.16 19.14
CA LEU A 693 21.63 -3.19 20.00
C LEU A 693 23.03 -3.65 20.41
N GLU A 694 23.17 -4.90 20.83
CA GLU A 694 24.50 -5.46 21.14
C GLU A 694 25.44 -5.45 19.93
N ALA A 695 24.96 -5.58 18.69
CA ALA A 695 25.80 -5.60 17.49
C ALA A 695 26.45 -4.24 17.18
N TRP A 696 25.72 -3.15 17.45
CA TRP A 696 26.17 -1.78 17.16
C TRP A 696 26.62 -0.97 18.38
N ASN A 697 26.22 -1.34 19.60
CA ASN A 697 26.63 -0.65 20.83
C ASN A 697 27.81 -1.33 21.54
N ASN A 698 28.86 -1.65 20.77
CA ASN A 698 30.08 -2.29 21.28
C ASN A 698 31.33 -1.73 20.58
N ASP A 699 32.50 -2.00 21.17
CA ASP A 699 33.81 -1.55 20.65
C ASP A 699 34.41 -2.47 19.56
N TRP A 700 33.74 -3.58 19.22
CA TRP A 700 34.26 -4.52 18.22
C TRP A 700 33.99 -4.00 16.80
N TYR A 701 34.82 -4.38 15.83
CA TYR A 701 34.45 -4.21 14.42
C TYR A 701 33.21 -5.06 14.12
N SER A 702 32.20 -4.50 13.43
CA SER A 702 30.91 -5.18 13.26
C SER A 702 31.04 -6.53 12.56
N TYR A 703 31.88 -6.63 11.53
CA TYR A 703 32.18 -7.89 10.86
C TYR A 703 32.78 -8.93 11.81
N THR A 704 33.72 -8.52 12.68
CA THR A 704 34.37 -9.42 13.65
C THR A 704 33.38 -9.88 14.71
N TRP A 705 32.54 -8.98 15.24
CA TRP A 705 31.50 -9.34 16.19
C TRP A 705 30.49 -10.33 15.60
N LEU A 706 30.01 -10.06 14.38
CA LEU A 706 29.09 -10.96 13.68
C LEU A 706 29.67 -12.36 13.53
N ARG A 707 30.93 -12.49 13.07
CA ARG A 707 31.59 -13.78 12.87
C ARG A 707 31.91 -14.50 14.18
N ASP A 708 32.56 -13.82 15.12
CA ASP A 708 33.19 -14.47 16.28
C ASP A 708 32.27 -14.60 17.49
N VAL A 709 31.19 -13.81 17.53
CA VAL A 709 30.21 -13.82 18.63
C VAL A 709 28.89 -14.43 18.15
N TRP A 710 28.24 -13.79 17.18
CA TRP A 710 26.87 -14.15 16.81
C TRP A 710 26.79 -15.42 15.95
N VAL A 711 27.58 -15.53 14.86
CA VAL A 711 27.66 -16.72 14.01
C VAL A 711 28.20 -17.90 14.79
N LYS A 712 29.26 -17.70 15.59
CA LYS A 712 29.84 -18.77 16.39
C LYS A 712 28.82 -19.42 17.33
N ASN A 713 28.01 -18.64 18.03
CA ASN A 713 26.94 -19.18 18.89
C ASN A 713 25.96 -20.07 18.10
N HIS A 714 25.59 -19.65 16.89
CA HIS A 714 24.74 -20.47 16.02
C HIS A 714 25.43 -21.76 15.56
N GLN A 715 26.72 -21.68 15.19
CA GLN A 715 27.50 -22.84 14.78
C GLN A 715 27.68 -23.84 15.93
N ASP A 716 27.96 -23.36 17.14
CA ASP A 716 28.07 -24.19 18.34
C ASP A 716 26.74 -24.93 18.60
N PHE A 717 25.60 -24.23 18.52
CA PHE A 717 24.28 -24.87 18.61
C PHE A 717 24.04 -25.94 17.53
N LEU A 718 24.40 -25.66 16.28
CA LEU A 718 24.24 -26.62 15.17
C LEU A 718 25.13 -27.86 15.34
N ALA A 719 26.34 -27.69 15.90
CA ALA A 719 27.27 -28.77 16.18
C ALA A 719 26.82 -29.63 17.38
N ASP A 720 26.24 -29.00 18.40
CA ASP A 720 25.78 -29.67 19.61
C ASP A 720 24.41 -30.36 19.43
N THR A 721 23.62 -29.95 18.44
CA THR A 721 22.29 -30.51 18.19
C THR A 721 22.33 -31.72 17.27
N VAL A 722 22.45 -32.91 17.86
CA VAL A 722 22.40 -34.20 17.16
C VAL A 722 21.01 -34.83 17.27
N LEU A 723 20.40 -35.19 16.13
CA LEU A 723 19.16 -35.96 16.11
C LEU A 723 19.48 -37.45 16.03
N ASN A 724 18.95 -38.23 16.97
CA ASN A 724 18.94 -39.69 16.86
C ASN A 724 17.86 -40.17 15.88
N GLN A 725 17.85 -41.47 15.56
CA GLN A 725 16.88 -42.08 14.65
C GLN A 725 15.42 -41.73 15.00
N GLN A 726 15.06 -41.77 16.30
CA GLN A 726 13.70 -41.42 16.73
C GLN A 726 13.37 -39.95 16.44
N GLY A 727 14.31 -39.03 16.67
CA GLY A 727 14.17 -37.61 16.36
C GLY A 727 14.05 -37.33 14.87
N ILE A 728 14.83 -38.04 14.04
CA ILE A 728 14.75 -37.95 12.57
C ILE A 728 13.36 -38.38 12.10
N TYR A 729 12.87 -39.54 12.54
CA TYR A 729 11.56 -40.05 12.13
C TYR A 729 10.42 -39.15 12.62
N THR A 730 10.51 -38.68 13.87
CA THR A 730 9.55 -37.73 14.45
C THR A 730 9.49 -36.44 13.63
N PHE A 731 10.64 -35.91 13.21
CA PHE A 731 10.69 -34.73 12.35
C PHE A 731 10.02 -34.98 11.00
N ILE A 732 10.36 -36.09 10.33
CA ILE A 732 9.79 -36.43 9.02
C ILE A 732 8.27 -36.61 9.11
N GLU A 733 7.76 -37.33 10.11
CA GLU A 733 6.32 -37.52 10.31
C GLU A 733 5.59 -36.20 10.51
N ARG A 734 6.14 -35.30 11.35
CA ARG A 734 5.58 -33.98 11.60
C ARG A 734 5.60 -33.11 10.36
N PHE A 735 6.72 -33.09 9.63
CA PHE A 735 6.87 -32.35 8.39
C PHE A 735 5.87 -32.85 7.34
N CYS A 736 5.77 -34.17 7.14
CA CYS A 736 4.85 -34.76 6.17
C CYS A 736 3.39 -34.50 6.53
N THR A 737 3.01 -34.63 7.80
CA THR A 737 1.64 -34.36 8.26
C THR A 737 1.28 -32.88 8.13
N LYS A 738 2.20 -31.96 8.48
CA LYS A 738 1.94 -30.51 8.43
C LYS A 738 1.73 -30.01 7.00
N TYR A 739 2.38 -30.61 6.02
CA TYR A 739 2.35 -30.16 4.62
C TYR A 739 1.70 -31.15 3.65
N SER A 740 0.85 -32.05 4.14
CA SER A 740 0.06 -33.00 3.33
C SER A 740 0.90 -33.90 2.41
N LEU A 741 2.04 -34.39 2.91
CA LEU A 741 2.97 -35.30 2.24
C LEU A 741 2.94 -36.71 2.84
N GLU A 742 1.86 -37.11 3.51
CA GLU A 742 1.77 -38.37 4.26
C GLU A 742 2.09 -39.59 3.40
N LYS A 743 1.73 -39.54 2.11
CA LYS A 743 2.02 -40.59 1.12
C LYS A 743 3.51 -40.88 0.92
N PHE A 744 4.39 -39.93 1.24
CA PHE A 744 5.84 -40.06 1.07
C PHE A 744 6.58 -40.38 2.38
N THR A 745 5.87 -40.45 3.52
CA THR A 745 6.49 -40.60 4.84
C THR A 745 7.40 -41.82 4.93
N TYR A 746 6.94 -42.97 4.41
CA TYR A 746 7.69 -44.21 4.43
C TYR A 746 8.97 -44.14 3.59
N ASP A 747 8.86 -43.68 2.34
CA ASP A 747 10.02 -43.53 1.45
C ASP A 747 11.02 -42.51 2.00
N PHE A 748 10.52 -41.46 2.67
CA PHE A 748 11.35 -40.44 3.31
C PHE A 748 12.09 -41.00 4.53
N HIS A 749 11.44 -41.83 5.36
CA HIS A 749 12.11 -42.54 6.45
C HIS A 749 13.22 -43.46 5.95
N ASP A 750 12.97 -44.20 4.86
CA ASP A 750 13.97 -45.11 4.27
C ASP A 750 15.18 -44.34 3.72
N PHE A 751 14.92 -43.21 3.05
CA PHE A 751 15.96 -42.32 2.52
C PHE A 751 16.83 -41.70 3.63
N CYS A 752 16.25 -41.39 4.79
CA CYS A 752 16.94 -40.83 5.96
C CYS A 752 17.11 -41.86 7.09
N SER A 753 17.53 -43.09 6.74
CA SER A 753 17.61 -44.24 7.65
C SER A 753 18.83 -44.26 8.58
N ASP A 754 19.60 -43.16 8.67
CA ASP A 754 20.78 -43.06 9.52
C ASP A 754 20.47 -43.16 11.02
N HIS A 755 21.42 -43.66 11.80
CA HIS A 755 21.29 -43.76 13.26
C HIS A 755 21.26 -42.40 13.96
N SER A 756 21.98 -41.43 13.42
CA SER A 756 21.99 -40.05 13.88
C SER A 756 22.41 -39.09 12.78
N LEU A 757 21.88 -37.88 12.78
CA LEU A 757 22.23 -36.81 11.85
C LEU A 757 22.38 -35.48 12.59
N LEU A 758 23.33 -34.67 12.16
CA LEU A 758 23.36 -33.24 12.47
C LEU A 758 22.28 -32.51 11.65
N LEU A 759 21.88 -31.31 12.09
CA LEU A 759 20.85 -30.54 11.38
C LEU A 759 21.22 -30.18 9.93
N PRO A 760 22.46 -29.76 9.62
CA PRO A 760 22.87 -29.54 8.23
C PRO A 760 22.77 -30.80 7.36
N GLU A 761 23.13 -31.96 7.90
CA GLU A 761 23.09 -33.24 7.20
C GLU A 761 21.65 -33.69 6.94
N LEU A 762 20.77 -33.57 7.93
CA LEU A 762 19.34 -33.83 7.78
C LEU A 762 18.74 -32.92 6.70
N TYR A 763 19.05 -31.62 6.74
CA TYR A 763 18.55 -30.67 5.75
C TYR A 763 19.00 -31.05 4.33
N GLU A 764 20.29 -31.37 4.15
CA GLU A 764 20.82 -31.77 2.85
C GLU A 764 20.13 -33.03 2.30
N LYS A 765 20.02 -34.08 3.12
CA LYS A 765 19.35 -35.34 2.73
C LYS A 765 17.88 -35.13 2.42
N ALA A 766 17.16 -34.44 3.30
CA ALA A 766 15.76 -34.10 3.10
C ALA A 766 15.53 -33.26 1.84
N SER A 767 16.41 -32.29 1.57
CA SER A 767 16.34 -31.49 0.35
C SER A 767 16.55 -32.35 -0.91
N ARG A 768 17.49 -33.30 -0.90
CA ARG A 768 17.69 -34.22 -2.04
C ARG A 768 16.46 -35.13 -2.25
N PHE A 769 15.91 -35.69 -1.18
CA PHE A 769 14.69 -36.50 -1.25
C PHE A 769 13.53 -35.73 -1.87
N LEU A 770 13.27 -34.50 -1.40
CA LEU A 770 12.21 -33.64 -1.92
C LEU A 770 12.42 -33.29 -3.40
N GLN A 771 13.69 -33.09 -3.81
CA GLN A 771 14.04 -32.83 -5.21
C GLN A 771 13.75 -34.03 -6.12
N GLU A 772 13.98 -35.26 -5.64
CA GLU A 772 13.73 -36.50 -6.38
C GLU A 772 12.24 -36.87 -6.44
N THR A 773 11.49 -36.56 -5.39
CA THR A 773 10.12 -37.07 -5.16
C THR A 773 9.02 -36.15 -5.67
N LEU A 774 9.23 -34.83 -5.65
CA LEU A 774 8.23 -33.86 -6.10
C LEU A 774 8.30 -33.67 -7.62
N PRO A 775 7.15 -33.41 -8.30
CA PRO A 775 7.12 -33.21 -9.76
C PRO A 775 8.08 -32.08 -10.18
N ARG A 776 8.55 -32.12 -11.44
CA ARG A 776 9.53 -31.19 -12.05
C ARG A 776 9.09 -29.71 -12.13
N SER A 777 8.20 -29.24 -11.26
CA SER A 777 7.94 -27.82 -11.04
C SER A 777 8.99 -27.26 -10.07
N LYS A 778 9.97 -26.53 -10.61
CA LYS A 778 11.06 -25.91 -9.84
C LYS A 778 10.54 -25.07 -8.66
N ASN A 779 9.36 -24.48 -8.81
CA ASN A 779 8.74 -23.62 -7.81
C ASN A 779 8.22 -24.39 -6.58
N ILE A 780 7.64 -25.58 -6.78
CA ILE A 780 7.16 -26.43 -5.68
C ILE A 780 8.33 -26.88 -4.82
N PHE A 781 9.41 -27.37 -5.46
CA PHE A 781 10.59 -27.82 -4.75
C PHE A 781 11.18 -26.72 -3.85
N LEU A 782 11.38 -25.52 -4.41
CA LEU A 782 11.89 -24.36 -3.65
C LEU A 782 10.97 -24.00 -2.46
N LEU A 783 9.65 -24.12 -2.62
CA LEU A 783 8.70 -23.92 -1.52
C LEU A 783 8.92 -24.93 -0.40
N TYR A 784 8.97 -26.22 -0.70
CA TYR A 784 9.16 -27.25 0.33
C TYR A 784 10.55 -27.18 0.97
N GLN A 785 11.57 -26.79 0.22
CA GLN A 785 12.90 -26.51 0.76
C GLN A 785 12.87 -25.37 1.79
N ARG A 786 12.15 -24.28 1.52
CA ARG A 786 11.94 -23.18 2.50
C ARG A 786 11.15 -23.64 3.72
N ARG A 787 10.08 -24.44 3.50
CA ARG A 787 9.27 -25.04 4.58
C ARG A 787 10.09 -25.96 5.47
N LEU A 788 11.06 -26.68 4.89
CA LEU A 788 11.98 -27.55 5.61
C LEU A 788 12.87 -26.74 6.54
N ALA A 789 13.51 -25.67 6.04
CA ALA A 789 14.32 -24.78 6.86
C ALA A 789 13.49 -24.13 7.99
N HIS A 790 12.29 -23.63 7.67
CA HIS A 790 11.35 -23.09 8.65
C HIS A 790 10.98 -24.12 9.74
N GLN A 791 10.68 -25.37 9.36
CA GLN A 791 10.31 -26.42 10.30
C GLN A 791 11.46 -26.76 11.24
N ILE A 792 12.70 -26.81 10.74
CA ILE A 792 13.89 -27.06 11.58
C ILE A 792 14.01 -25.97 12.65
N VAL A 793 13.96 -24.69 12.26
CA VAL A 793 14.07 -23.56 13.20
C VAL A 793 12.92 -23.55 14.22
N GLN A 794 11.71 -23.94 13.81
CA GLN A 794 10.53 -23.92 14.68
C GLN A 794 10.50 -25.07 15.70
N ASP A 795 10.84 -26.28 15.28
CA ASP A 795 10.62 -27.51 16.04
C ASP A 795 11.84 -27.97 16.84
N ILE A 796 13.04 -27.82 16.29
CA ILE A 796 14.24 -28.40 16.87
C ILE A 796 14.86 -27.42 17.88
N PRO A 797 15.38 -27.90 19.02
CA PRO A 797 15.65 -29.29 19.38
C PRO A 797 14.48 -30.04 20.01
N TYR A 798 14.58 -31.38 20.00
CA TYR A 798 13.64 -32.27 20.68
C TYR A 798 14.11 -32.59 22.10
N THR A 799 13.17 -32.63 23.03
CA THR A 799 13.37 -33.02 24.44
C THR A 799 12.53 -34.25 24.76
N SER A 800 13.11 -35.25 25.43
CA SER A 800 12.33 -36.40 25.90
C SER A 800 11.44 -36.01 27.07
N ASP A 801 10.25 -36.61 27.16
CA ASP A 801 9.37 -36.52 28.33
C ASP A 801 10.10 -36.81 29.66
N GLN A 802 11.11 -37.69 29.66
CA GLN A 802 11.91 -38.02 30.85
C GLN A 802 12.76 -36.86 31.36
N GLN A 803 13.15 -35.92 30.48
CA GLN A 803 13.95 -34.74 30.82
C GLN A 803 13.10 -33.56 31.30
N LEU A 804 11.76 -33.66 31.20
CA LEU A 804 10.85 -32.57 31.58
C LEU A 804 11.04 -32.06 33.01
N PRO A 805 11.30 -32.90 34.05
CA PRO A 805 11.50 -32.39 35.39
C PRO A 805 12.69 -31.42 35.48
N GLU A 806 13.81 -31.77 34.84
CA GLU A 806 15.03 -30.96 34.81
C GLU A 806 14.85 -29.69 33.96
N VAL A 807 14.19 -29.82 32.80
CA VAL A 807 13.88 -28.69 31.92
C VAL A 807 12.96 -27.68 32.60
N LEU A 808 11.92 -28.15 33.30
CA LEU A 808 11.03 -27.29 34.06
C LEU A 808 11.78 -26.56 35.16
N ASP A 809 12.61 -27.26 35.93
CA ASP A 809 13.38 -26.64 37.02
C ASP A 809 14.36 -25.59 36.50
N SER A 810 15.10 -25.90 35.43
CA SER A 810 16.09 -25.00 34.83
C SER A 810 15.44 -23.71 34.30
N VAL A 811 14.40 -23.85 33.45
CA VAL A 811 13.71 -22.70 32.87
C VAL A 811 12.96 -21.90 33.94
N CYS A 812 12.30 -22.55 34.90
CA CYS A 812 11.61 -21.84 35.99
C CYS A 812 12.58 -21.11 36.90
N SER A 813 13.78 -21.66 37.12
CA SER A 813 14.83 -21.01 37.90
C SER A 813 15.38 -19.78 37.20
N TYR A 814 15.62 -19.86 35.88
CA TYR A 814 16.00 -18.70 35.07
C TYR A 814 14.93 -17.59 35.12
N LEU A 815 13.65 -17.98 35.06
CA LEU A 815 12.53 -17.04 35.12
C LEU A 815 12.24 -16.51 36.54
N GLY A 816 12.85 -17.09 37.58
CA GLY A 816 12.62 -16.73 38.98
C GLY A 816 11.26 -17.21 39.53
N ILE A 817 10.71 -18.30 38.99
CA ILE A 817 9.35 -18.80 39.30
C ILE A 817 9.32 -20.27 39.78
N SER A 818 10.45 -20.86 40.19
CA SER A 818 10.52 -22.27 40.64
C SER A 818 9.62 -22.58 41.83
N SER A 819 9.28 -21.59 42.66
CA SER A 819 8.32 -21.77 43.76
C SER A 819 6.87 -21.94 43.29
N ARG A 820 6.57 -21.53 42.06
CA ARG A 820 5.21 -21.55 41.48
C ARG A 820 4.98 -22.76 40.59
N ILE A 821 5.97 -23.12 39.78
CA ILE A 821 5.90 -24.21 38.81
C ILE A 821 6.99 -25.23 39.12
N THR A 822 6.58 -26.43 39.51
CA THR A 822 7.43 -27.61 39.66
C THR A 822 6.77 -28.81 39.00
N TYR A 823 7.57 -29.78 38.57
CA TYR A 823 7.03 -31.01 37.98
C TYR A 823 6.11 -31.74 38.96
N GLU A 824 6.51 -31.90 40.22
CA GLU A 824 5.71 -32.58 41.26
C GLU A 824 4.32 -31.96 41.44
N LYS A 825 4.23 -30.62 41.38
CA LYS A 825 2.97 -29.90 41.54
C LYS A 825 2.03 -30.10 40.35
N PHE A 826 2.56 -30.25 39.15
CA PHE A 826 1.79 -30.31 37.90
C PHE A 826 1.82 -31.68 37.22
N ASN A 827 2.41 -32.72 37.82
CA ASN A 827 2.62 -34.03 37.20
C ASN A 827 1.36 -34.63 36.58
N LYS A 828 0.23 -34.64 37.30
CA LYS A 828 -1.05 -35.15 36.81
C LYS A 828 -1.53 -34.42 35.56
N LEU A 829 -1.36 -33.10 35.54
CA LEU A 829 -1.75 -32.27 34.40
C LEU A 829 -0.79 -32.47 33.24
N ILE A 830 0.50 -32.63 33.49
CA ILE A 830 1.51 -32.89 32.45
C ILE A 830 1.27 -34.27 31.82
N GLU A 831 1.16 -35.32 32.63
CA GLU A 831 0.94 -36.71 32.21
C GLU A 831 -0.38 -36.91 31.44
N GLN A 832 -1.38 -36.07 31.69
CA GLN A 832 -2.65 -36.10 30.94
C GLN A 832 -2.48 -35.62 29.48
N PHE A 833 -1.57 -34.68 29.23
CA PHE A 833 -1.45 -34.01 27.93
C PHE A 833 -0.19 -34.44 27.14
N ILE A 834 0.81 -34.98 27.83
CA ILE A 834 2.07 -35.46 27.26
C ILE A 834 2.09 -37.00 27.32
N PRO A 835 2.01 -37.70 26.18
CA PRO A 835 2.16 -39.15 26.13
C PRO A 835 3.54 -39.59 26.63
N SER A 836 3.57 -40.74 27.32
CA SER A 836 4.83 -41.36 27.73
C SER A 836 5.70 -41.72 26.51
N PHE A 837 7.02 -41.62 26.65
CA PHE A 837 8.01 -41.90 25.61
C PHE A 837 7.90 -40.97 24.38
N SER A 838 7.39 -39.75 24.56
CA SER A 838 7.28 -38.76 23.50
C SER A 838 8.52 -37.87 23.41
N LEU A 839 8.82 -37.43 22.19
CA LEU A 839 9.77 -36.36 21.91
C LEU A 839 8.98 -35.06 21.70
N LEU A 840 9.30 -34.06 22.52
CA LEU A 840 8.67 -32.75 22.50
C LEU A 840 9.52 -31.77 21.71
N SER A 841 8.92 -31.09 20.73
CA SER A 841 9.60 -30.00 20.02
C SER A 841 9.78 -28.77 20.91
N SER A 842 10.70 -27.89 20.52
CA SER A 842 10.82 -26.55 21.07
C SER A 842 9.47 -25.81 21.11
N GLY A 843 8.65 -25.97 20.07
CA GLY A 843 7.28 -25.46 20.04
C GLY A 843 6.38 -26.05 21.12
N GLU A 844 6.37 -27.36 21.28
CA GLU A 844 5.53 -28.06 22.28
C GLU A 844 5.94 -27.70 23.71
N ILE A 845 7.24 -27.57 23.98
CA ILE A 845 7.75 -27.11 25.29
C ILE A 845 7.24 -25.69 25.57
N ARG A 846 7.29 -24.77 24.59
CA ARG A 846 6.68 -23.43 24.77
C ARG A 846 5.20 -23.51 25.10
N HIS A 847 4.45 -24.35 24.40
CA HIS A 847 3.02 -24.52 24.65
C HIS A 847 2.74 -25.09 26.04
N LEU A 848 3.56 -26.04 26.50
CA LEU A 848 3.51 -26.56 27.86
C LEU A 848 3.72 -25.44 28.89
N PHE A 849 4.81 -24.67 28.79
CA PHE A 849 5.10 -23.58 29.73
C PHE A 849 4.00 -22.52 29.74
N LYS A 850 3.47 -22.14 28.58
CA LYS A 850 2.34 -21.20 28.50
C LYS A 850 1.12 -21.71 29.27
N GLY A 851 0.75 -22.98 29.08
CA GLY A 851 -0.35 -23.62 29.81
C GLY A 851 -0.10 -23.65 31.33
N LEU A 852 1.10 -24.06 31.74
CA LEU A 852 1.49 -24.12 33.16
C LEU A 852 1.54 -22.73 33.82
N MET A 853 1.99 -21.71 33.10
CA MET A 853 1.96 -20.33 33.58
C MET A 853 0.52 -19.84 33.74
N MET A 854 -0.32 -19.99 32.72
CA MET A 854 -1.74 -19.61 32.82
C MET A 854 -2.44 -20.33 33.99
N GLU A 855 -2.20 -21.63 34.15
CA GLU A 855 -2.79 -22.41 35.25
C GLU A 855 -2.20 -22.01 36.62
N SER A 856 -0.90 -21.75 36.70
CA SER A 856 -0.27 -21.36 37.97
C SER A 856 -0.67 -19.96 38.44
N TYR A 857 -0.90 -19.03 37.53
CA TYR A 857 -1.31 -17.66 37.84
C TYR A 857 -2.83 -17.47 37.82
N GLN A 858 -3.58 -18.42 37.25
CA GLN A 858 -5.02 -18.34 36.99
C GLN A 858 -5.39 -17.06 36.20
N GLN A 859 -4.53 -16.68 35.26
CA GLN A 859 -4.63 -15.43 34.49
C GLN A 859 -4.15 -15.64 33.05
N LEU A 860 -4.75 -14.90 32.11
CA LEU A 860 -4.42 -14.94 30.68
C LEU A 860 -3.51 -13.80 30.22
N TYR A 861 -3.50 -12.71 30.98
CA TYR A 861 -2.86 -11.46 30.64
C TYR A 861 -1.91 -11.05 31.76
N PHE A 862 -0.80 -10.41 31.39
CA PHE A 862 0.29 -10.06 32.29
C PHE A 862 0.80 -8.64 32.04
N GLU A 863 1.40 -8.06 33.07
CA GLU A 863 2.08 -6.75 33.03
C GLU A 863 3.39 -6.79 32.23
N GLU A 864 4.07 -7.94 32.26
CA GLU A 864 5.36 -8.15 31.59
C GLU A 864 5.23 -9.12 30.41
N ASP A 865 6.12 -8.99 29.43
CA ASP A 865 6.20 -9.90 28.29
C ASP A 865 6.83 -11.25 28.69
N ILE A 866 6.03 -12.06 29.38
CA ILE A 866 6.43 -13.41 29.82
C ILE A 866 6.76 -14.30 28.62
N PHE A 867 6.14 -14.08 27.46
CA PHE A 867 6.41 -14.87 26.27
C PHE A 867 7.84 -14.63 25.76
N LEU A 868 8.26 -13.38 25.69
CA LEU A 868 9.64 -13.03 25.31
C LEU A 868 10.65 -13.52 26.37
N ARG A 869 10.34 -13.37 27.67
CA ARG A 869 11.19 -13.90 28.76
C ARG A 869 11.36 -15.43 28.67
N LEU A 870 10.27 -16.15 28.38
CA LEU A 870 10.30 -17.60 28.16
C LEU A 870 11.16 -17.96 26.93
N ALA A 871 11.03 -17.23 25.83
CA ALA A 871 11.85 -17.43 24.64
C ALA A 871 13.35 -17.30 24.97
N THR A 872 13.74 -16.27 25.72
CA THR A 872 15.11 -16.05 26.18
C THR A 872 15.59 -17.17 27.10
N ALA A 873 14.77 -17.58 28.08
CA ALA A 873 15.12 -18.69 28.99
C ALA A 873 15.34 -20.01 28.23
N MET A 874 14.49 -20.31 27.24
CA MET A 874 14.65 -21.51 26.43
C MET A 874 15.91 -21.48 25.58
N ARG A 875 16.26 -20.33 24.99
CA ARG A 875 17.53 -20.19 24.24
C ARG A 875 18.75 -20.35 25.14
N HIS A 876 18.71 -19.82 26.36
CA HIS A 876 19.79 -19.97 27.33
C HIS A 876 20.10 -21.45 27.65
N HIS A 877 19.07 -22.30 27.66
CA HIS A 877 19.20 -23.74 27.91
C HIS A 877 19.25 -24.60 26.63
N ASN A 878 19.51 -24.01 25.45
CA ASN A 878 19.53 -24.72 24.16
C ASN A 878 18.23 -25.51 23.87
N LEU A 879 17.07 -25.01 24.32
CA LEU A 879 15.75 -25.60 24.06
C LEU A 879 15.02 -24.93 22.89
N ALA A 880 15.65 -23.96 22.24
CA ALA A 880 15.15 -23.26 21.07
C ALA A 880 16.32 -22.83 20.18
N TYR A 881 16.04 -22.69 18.88
CA TYR A 881 17.03 -22.17 17.94
C TYR A 881 17.59 -20.82 18.41
N PRO A 882 18.90 -20.56 18.24
CA PRO A 882 19.52 -19.31 18.62
C PRO A 882 18.78 -18.10 18.02
N ALA A 883 18.83 -16.99 18.76
CA ALA A 883 18.04 -15.82 18.42
C ALA A 883 18.54 -15.16 17.12
N PRO A 884 17.63 -14.87 16.18
CA PRO A 884 17.99 -14.11 14.98
C PRO A 884 18.34 -12.66 15.35
N LEU A 885 19.13 -12.02 14.50
CA LEU A 885 19.46 -10.61 14.61
C LEU A 885 18.33 -9.78 13.99
N LEU A 886 17.27 -9.53 14.77
CA LEU A 886 16.13 -8.70 14.35
C LEU A 886 16.55 -7.24 14.23
N PHE A 887 16.54 -6.69 13.01
CA PHE A 887 17.04 -5.34 12.72
C PHE A 887 16.01 -4.40 12.11
N GLY A 888 14.93 -4.92 11.51
CA GLY A 888 13.91 -4.08 10.87
C GLY A 888 12.47 -4.54 11.11
N ASP A 889 11.57 -3.59 11.33
CA ASP A 889 10.12 -3.79 11.17
C ASP A 889 9.79 -3.74 9.69
N SER A 890 9.35 -4.87 9.12
CA SER A 890 9.05 -4.99 7.69
C SER A 890 7.86 -4.15 7.22
N ASN A 891 7.12 -3.53 8.14
CA ASN A 891 5.79 -2.93 7.97
C ASN A 891 4.67 -3.94 7.71
N TRP A 892 4.99 -5.15 7.22
CA TRP A 892 4.00 -6.20 7.03
C TRP A 892 3.40 -6.64 8.36
N ALA A 893 2.16 -7.13 8.31
CA ALA A 893 1.42 -7.52 9.48
C ALA A 893 2.19 -8.56 10.32
N TYR A 894 2.70 -8.11 11.48
CA TYR A 894 3.34 -8.94 12.51
C TYR A 894 4.64 -9.62 12.06
N SER A 895 5.36 -9.01 11.12
CA SER A 895 6.61 -9.55 10.57
C SER A 895 7.78 -8.58 10.70
N TYR A 896 8.96 -9.11 11.00
CA TYR A 896 10.21 -8.38 11.23
C TYR A 896 11.32 -8.99 10.39
N PHE A 897 12.17 -8.17 9.79
CA PHE A 897 13.39 -8.64 9.15
C PHE A 897 14.43 -9.01 10.19
N GLY A 898 15.04 -10.17 10.00
CA GLY A 898 16.14 -10.63 10.84
C GLY A 898 17.14 -11.47 10.07
N PHE A 899 18.40 -11.38 10.50
CA PHE A 899 19.44 -12.30 10.03
C PHE A 899 19.44 -13.57 10.86
N ILE A 900 19.68 -14.70 10.21
CA ILE A 900 19.83 -16.01 10.87
C ILE A 900 20.96 -16.79 10.20
N LEU A 901 21.63 -17.65 10.95
CA LEU A 901 22.49 -18.67 10.33
C LEU A 901 21.59 -19.78 9.78
N HIS A 902 21.55 -19.97 8.47
CA HIS A 902 20.64 -20.94 7.87
C HIS A 902 20.96 -22.36 8.38
N PRO A 903 19.99 -23.14 8.89
CA PRO A 903 20.25 -24.41 9.59
C PRO A 903 20.86 -25.49 8.69
N GLY A 904 20.62 -25.39 7.37
CA GLY A 904 21.21 -26.23 6.33
C GLY A 904 22.57 -25.75 5.80
N THR A 905 22.58 -24.63 5.08
CA THR A 905 23.78 -24.11 4.39
C THR A 905 24.84 -23.54 5.31
N GLN A 906 24.50 -23.22 6.57
CA GLN A 906 25.40 -22.58 7.54
C GLN A 906 25.91 -21.20 7.09
N GLU A 907 25.21 -20.57 6.16
CA GLU A 907 25.47 -19.19 5.72
C GLU A 907 24.50 -18.23 6.40
N ILE A 908 24.90 -16.97 6.56
CA ILE A 908 23.99 -15.92 7.03
C ILE A 908 22.93 -15.70 5.95
N ASP A 909 21.68 -15.71 6.35
CA ASP A 909 20.52 -15.53 5.48
C ASP A 909 19.56 -14.48 6.07
N LEU A 910 18.73 -13.90 5.20
CA LEU A 910 17.76 -12.85 5.57
C LEU A 910 16.34 -13.42 5.55
N TRP A 911 15.70 -13.43 6.72
CA TRP A 911 14.40 -14.06 6.94
C TRP A 911 13.39 -13.06 7.51
N GLN A 912 12.12 -13.44 7.47
CA GLN A 912 11.01 -12.79 8.17
C GLN A 912 10.71 -13.53 9.47
N PHE A 913 10.54 -12.81 10.57
CA PHE A 913 10.26 -13.38 11.89
C PHE A 913 9.07 -12.72 12.59
N ASN A 914 8.48 -13.42 13.54
CA ASN A 914 7.66 -12.77 14.57
C ASN A 914 8.55 -11.93 15.52
N TYR A 915 7.94 -11.06 16.33
CA TYR A 915 8.68 -10.13 17.20
C TYR A 915 9.61 -10.82 18.23
N ALA A 916 9.34 -12.08 18.57
CA ALA A 916 10.17 -12.86 19.49
C ALA A 916 11.32 -13.63 18.79
N GLY A 917 11.36 -13.65 17.46
CA GLY A 917 12.38 -14.37 16.68
C GLY A 917 12.30 -15.89 16.79
N LEU A 918 11.11 -16.45 17.06
CA LEU A 918 10.89 -17.90 17.25
C LEU A 918 10.19 -18.57 16.07
N GLN A 919 9.52 -17.77 15.22
CA GLN A 919 8.85 -18.24 14.02
C GLN A 919 9.44 -17.46 12.85
N GLY A 920 10.27 -18.13 12.05
CA GLY A 920 10.99 -17.51 10.95
C GLY A 920 10.70 -18.17 9.60
N TYR A 921 10.59 -17.38 8.53
CA TYR A 921 10.42 -17.87 7.16
C TYR A 921 11.49 -17.28 6.24
N PRO A 922 12.18 -18.10 5.41
CA PRO A 922 13.08 -17.59 4.39
C PRO A 922 12.38 -16.66 3.41
N LEU A 923 13.05 -15.59 2.98
CA LEU A 923 12.50 -14.66 1.99
C LEU A 923 12.37 -15.29 0.60
N GLU A 924 11.30 -14.95 -0.11
CA GLU A 924 11.05 -15.55 -1.42
C GLU A 924 11.89 -14.96 -2.57
N ASN A 925 12.27 -13.70 -2.44
CA ASN A 925 12.89 -12.89 -3.49
C ASN A 925 14.26 -12.32 -3.06
N ILE A 926 15.03 -13.06 -2.27
CA ILE A 926 16.31 -12.56 -1.73
C ILE A 926 17.28 -12.11 -2.83
N ASP A 927 17.32 -12.83 -3.96
CA ASP A 927 18.15 -12.48 -5.11
C ASP A 927 17.80 -11.11 -5.69
N LYS A 928 16.52 -10.70 -5.62
CA LYS A 928 16.08 -9.37 -6.08
C LYS A 928 16.50 -8.29 -5.08
N LEU A 929 16.39 -8.58 -3.79
CA LEU A 929 16.77 -7.68 -2.70
C LEU A 929 18.27 -7.42 -2.62
N LEU A 930 19.10 -8.40 -3.00
CA LEU A 930 20.56 -8.28 -3.05
C LEU A 930 21.08 -7.92 -4.46
N SER A 931 20.18 -7.69 -5.44
CA SER A 931 20.59 -7.36 -6.80
C SER A 931 21.22 -5.96 -6.92
N VAL A 932 22.22 -5.83 -7.79
CA VAL A 932 23.14 -4.68 -7.87
C VAL A 932 22.50 -3.40 -8.46
N SER A 933 21.24 -3.42 -8.91
CA SER A 933 20.69 -2.28 -9.67
C SER A 933 20.40 -1.03 -8.83
N ARG A 934 20.10 -1.17 -7.53
CA ARG A 934 19.89 -0.07 -6.58
C ARG A 934 20.58 -0.37 -5.25
N PRO A 935 21.07 0.64 -4.52
CA PRO A 935 21.68 0.43 -3.22
C PRO A 935 20.61 0.22 -2.12
N TRP A 936 21.04 -0.43 -1.04
CA TRP A 936 20.36 -0.31 0.25
C TRP A 936 20.70 1.05 0.85
N THR A 937 19.70 1.72 1.43
CA THR A 937 19.82 3.08 1.94
C THR A 937 19.32 3.17 3.37
N LEU A 938 20.04 3.89 4.22
CA LEU A 938 19.62 4.27 5.57
C LEU A 938 19.48 5.79 5.66
N TYR A 939 18.30 6.28 6.04
CA TYR A 939 18.06 7.70 6.32
C TYR A 939 18.51 8.02 7.75
N ALA A 940 19.79 8.36 7.87
CA ALA A 940 20.55 8.36 9.12
C ALA A 940 20.24 9.52 10.07
N ASN A 941 19.55 10.57 9.61
CA ASN A 941 19.18 11.71 10.45
C ASN A 941 17.66 11.77 10.70
N PRO A 942 17.16 11.27 11.85
CA PRO A 942 15.73 11.27 12.17
C PRO A 942 15.12 12.66 12.35
N ILE A 943 15.94 13.71 12.53
CA ILE A 943 15.47 15.10 12.57
C ILE A 943 14.90 15.52 11.22
N ASP A 944 15.45 14.99 10.13
CA ASP A 944 14.97 15.27 8.77
C ASP A 944 13.52 14.80 8.58
N TYR A 945 13.01 13.93 9.46
CA TYR A 945 11.64 13.46 9.41
C TYR A 945 10.92 13.53 10.76
N GLY A 946 11.08 14.68 11.42
CA GLY A 946 10.16 15.13 12.48
C GLY A 946 10.67 14.95 13.90
N MET A 947 11.82 14.30 14.11
CA MET A 947 12.39 14.17 15.45
C MET A 947 12.78 15.54 16.00
N PRO A 948 12.31 15.93 17.21
CA PRO A 948 12.78 17.15 17.85
C PRO A 948 14.31 17.12 17.99
N PRO A 949 15.02 18.20 17.63
CA PRO A 949 16.46 18.21 17.76
C PRO A 949 16.85 18.03 19.23
N PRO A 950 17.81 17.13 19.55
CA PRO A 950 18.28 16.94 20.91
C PRO A 950 18.79 18.25 21.53
N PRO A 951 18.69 18.45 22.86
CA PRO A 951 19.22 19.64 23.51
C PRO A 951 20.72 19.85 23.19
N GLY A 952 21.06 20.98 22.55
CA GLY A 952 22.44 21.30 22.14
C GLY A 952 22.84 20.78 20.75
N TYR A 953 21.98 19.98 20.10
CA TYR A 953 22.19 19.55 18.72
C TYR A 953 21.85 20.70 17.77
N ARG A 954 22.87 21.21 17.06
CA ARG A 954 22.68 22.04 15.87
C ARG A 954 22.85 21.12 14.67
N SER A 955 21.82 21.02 13.83
CA SER A 955 21.93 20.29 12.57
C SER A 955 23.17 20.78 11.80
N HIS A 956 23.91 19.85 11.19
CA HIS A 956 25.06 20.14 10.32
C HIS A 956 26.39 20.57 10.98
N MET A 957 26.63 20.30 12.26
CA MET A 957 27.98 20.45 12.82
C MET A 957 28.92 19.35 12.24
N PRO A 958 30.14 19.69 11.79
CA PRO A 958 31.08 18.72 11.22
C PRO A 958 31.37 17.57 12.19
N LYS A 959 31.61 16.36 11.64
CA LYS A 959 32.12 15.21 12.41
C LYS A 959 33.34 15.67 13.23
N GLY A 960 33.22 15.67 14.56
CA GLY A 960 34.27 16.08 15.50
C GLY A 960 33.98 17.30 16.37
N PHE A 961 32.74 17.84 16.37
CA PHE A 961 32.39 19.00 17.20
C PHE A 961 31.84 18.67 18.61
N PHE A 962 31.76 17.38 18.98
CA PHE A 962 31.46 16.93 20.35
C PHE A 962 32.40 15.81 20.77
#